data_AF-A0A5N5FER2-F1
#
_entry.id   AF-A0A5N5FER2-F1
#
_cell.length_a   1.000
_cell.length_b   1.000
_cell.length_c   1.000
_cell.angle_alpha   90.00
_cell.angle_beta   90.00
_cell.angle_gamma   90.00
#
_symmetry.space_group_name_H-M   'P 1'
#
loop_
_entity.id
_entity.type
_entity.pdbx_description
1 polymer ?
#
loop_
_entity_poly.entity_id
_entity_poly.type
_entity_poly.pdbx_seq_one_letter_code
_entity_poly.pdbx_strand_id
1 'polypeptide(L)'
;MRDAMSKILPVLVSLLLLQAFASWAASDSVYDSFLQCLNTKTNSSNTTQLSSIVYAQNNPSYTPILQAYIRNSRFNRTSTPKPLLVVTPLTESHVQASVLCAKLAGVQLKIRSGGHDYEGISYWSSQTFIVLDMFNLRSITVNIEDNSVWAQTGATLGELYYRIWEKSKVHAFPAGICQLVGVGGHISGGGYGNLLRKYGLAVDNVLDAQIVNANGELLDRKSMGEDLFWAIKGGGGGSFGVIISYKLKLVSVPEVVTIFRVEKTLEENATALVLRWQEVAPTTDDGLFLRLLLQPVSSKVKKGEKTVRASVLAEFLGNGDQLVTLLGKEFPELGLTKENCTETSWIESVLWWANFDIGTSPEALLDRMPNDANFLKRKSDYVQTPISKDGLEWLWKKMIELGKTGLVFNPYGGEMSRIAPSETPFPHRAGNLFKIQYSVNWEDAGEDLEKNYTTESKRLFSYMTPFVSKNPRSAFLNYRDLDIGASSNGAPTYEEGKVYGVKYFNDNFDRLVKKRRFLDNSTLKPVSATPLHESHVQVAVFCSKKLGTEMRFRSGDHDHGGLSASKAPFIIIDHFNLQSIHIDIGKESTYFARIELGATLGELCYKIARKTVVCAKKDGIQIRTRSGGHDYEGLSYVSEAPFIIIDLFNLRSVDVDIENESAWVESGATLGELYYTIAQKSKIHGFPAGTCPTNGVGGHISGGGFGTIFRKYGLAADNVIDAKIVDVNGRILDRKSMGEELFWAIRGGGGSSFAVILKWKLRLVPVPPSVDSCSSICDGFHNFTDHRTRRNQTIFEMAKHCRYAS
;
A
#
# COMPACT_ATOMS: atom_id res chain seq x y z
N MET A 1 -44.24 3.99 -39.39
CA MET A 1 -43.52 3.62 -38.15
C MET A 1 -43.62 2.13 -37.81
N ARG A 2 -44.80 1.48 -37.88
CA ARG A 2 -44.92 0.03 -37.63
C ARG A 2 -44.11 -0.86 -38.58
N ASP A 3 -44.06 -0.53 -39.87
CA ASP A 3 -43.28 -1.32 -40.85
C ASP A 3 -41.76 -1.16 -40.73
N ALA A 4 -41.29 -0.03 -40.20
CA ALA A 4 -39.87 0.19 -39.94
C ALA A 4 -39.40 -0.60 -38.70
N MET A 5 -40.22 -0.66 -37.64
CA MET A 5 -39.90 -1.45 -36.45
C MET A 5 -39.94 -2.97 -36.69
N SER A 6 -40.81 -3.45 -37.59
CA SER A 6 -40.91 -4.87 -37.96
C SER A 6 -39.63 -5.43 -38.60
N LYS A 7 -38.89 -4.61 -39.35
CA LYS A 7 -37.63 -5.01 -40.02
C LYS A 7 -36.38 -4.87 -39.14
N ILE A 8 -36.43 -4.00 -38.13
CA ILE A 8 -35.29 -3.72 -37.23
C ILE A 8 -35.24 -4.71 -36.07
N LEU A 9 -36.40 -5.19 -35.59
CA LEU A 9 -36.50 -6.15 -34.49
C LEU A 9 -35.76 -7.49 -34.75
N PRO A 10 -35.88 -8.18 -35.90
CA PRO A 10 -35.15 -9.42 -36.14
C PRO A 10 -33.63 -9.20 -36.28
N VAL A 11 -33.20 -8.01 -36.72
CA VAL A 11 -31.77 -7.66 -36.80
C VAL A 11 -31.19 -7.41 -35.41
N LEU A 12 -31.92 -6.69 -34.54
CA LEU A 12 -31.55 -6.49 -33.13
C LEU A 12 -31.54 -7.82 -32.35
N VAL A 13 -32.53 -8.69 -32.56
CA VAL A 13 -32.58 -10.02 -31.95
C VAL A 13 -31.43 -10.89 -32.46
N SER A 14 -31.11 -10.82 -33.76
CA SER A 14 -29.95 -11.55 -34.32
C SER A 14 -28.62 -11.01 -33.79
N LEU A 15 -28.46 -9.70 -33.62
CA LEU A 15 -27.27 -9.07 -33.02
C LEU A 15 -27.12 -9.43 -31.52
N LEU A 16 -28.22 -9.45 -30.77
CA LEU A 16 -28.24 -9.89 -29.38
C LEU A 16 -27.93 -11.39 -29.24
N LEU A 17 -28.46 -12.22 -30.14
CA LEU A 17 -28.13 -13.64 -30.22
C LEU A 17 -26.66 -13.84 -30.60
N LEU A 18 -26.12 -13.11 -31.59
CA LEU A 18 -24.71 -13.17 -31.97
C LEU A 18 -23.77 -12.75 -30.82
N GLN A 19 -24.14 -11.74 -30.03
CA GLN A 19 -23.38 -11.35 -28.83
C GLN A 19 -23.44 -12.41 -27.72
N ALA A 20 -24.59 -13.07 -27.55
CA ALA A 20 -24.74 -14.20 -26.63
C ALA A 20 -23.91 -15.41 -27.08
N PHE A 21 -23.96 -15.78 -28.37
CA PHE A 21 -23.18 -16.88 -28.95
C PHE A 21 -21.67 -16.63 -28.94
N ALA A 22 -21.21 -15.40 -29.18
CA ALA A 22 -19.79 -15.05 -29.10
C ALA A 22 -19.24 -15.13 -27.66
N SER A 23 -20.06 -14.76 -26.67
CA SER A 23 -19.71 -14.91 -25.25
C SER A 23 -19.69 -16.40 -24.82
N TRP A 24 -20.58 -17.21 -25.38
CA TRP A 24 -20.63 -18.66 -25.15
C TRP A 24 -19.40 -19.39 -25.72
N ALA A 25 -19.04 -19.14 -26.98
CA ALA A 25 -17.89 -19.78 -27.62
C ALA A 25 -16.54 -19.40 -26.96
N ALA A 26 -16.42 -18.17 -26.45
CA ALA A 26 -15.22 -17.72 -25.74
C ALA A 26 -15.02 -18.43 -24.39
N SER A 27 -16.09 -18.70 -23.64
CA SER A 27 -16.04 -19.39 -22.35
C SER A 27 -15.53 -20.84 -22.49
N ASP A 28 -16.01 -21.58 -23.49
CA ASP A 28 -15.56 -22.96 -23.74
C ASP A 28 -14.08 -23.01 -24.15
N SER A 29 -13.63 -22.06 -24.98
CA SER A 29 -12.23 -22.00 -25.41
C SER A 29 -11.23 -21.73 -24.26
N VAL A 30 -11.60 -20.91 -23.27
CA VAL A 30 -10.76 -20.61 -22.10
C VAL A 30 -10.78 -21.77 -21.11
N TYR A 31 -11.93 -22.40 -20.90
CA TYR A 31 -12.04 -23.59 -20.04
C TYR A 31 -11.13 -24.72 -20.54
N ASP A 32 -11.24 -25.10 -21.81
CA ASP A 32 -10.46 -26.21 -22.37
C ASP A 32 -8.95 -25.92 -22.33
N SER A 33 -8.55 -24.70 -22.73
CA SER A 33 -7.15 -24.27 -22.70
C SER A 33 -6.58 -24.24 -21.28
N PHE A 34 -7.37 -23.75 -20.32
CA PHE A 34 -6.96 -23.68 -18.92
C PHE A 34 -6.86 -25.09 -18.31
N LEU A 35 -7.81 -25.97 -18.59
CA LEU A 35 -7.80 -27.36 -18.11
C LEU A 35 -6.63 -28.16 -18.70
N GLN A 36 -6.34 -28.00 -19.99
CA GLN A 36 -5.17 -28.61 -20.64
C GLN A 36 -3.87 -28.11 -20.02
N CYS A 37 -3.76 -26.80 -19.77
CA CYS A 37 -2.62 -26.23 -19.06
C CYS A 37 -2.49 -26.82 -17.65
N LEU A 38 -3.59 -26.90 -16.90
CA LEU A 38 -3.60 -27.44 -15.54
C LEU A 38 -3.13 -28.90 -15.52
N ASN A 39 -3.62 -29.71 -16.47
CA ASN A 39 -3.18 -31.09 -16.66
C ASN A 39 -1.67 -31.20 -16.90
N THR A 40 -1.16 -30.37 -17.81
CA THR A 40 0.27 -30.32 -18.15
C THR A 40 1.13 -29.88 -16.97
N LYS A 41 0.70 -28.87 -16.20
CA LYS A 41 1.48 -28.31 -15.09
C LYS A 41 1.44 -29.15 -13.83
N THR A 42 0.40 -29.97 -13.65
CA THR A 42 0.28 -30.89 -12.52
C THR A 42 0.91 -32.26 -12.78
N ASN A 43 1.30 -32.55 -14.03
CA ASN A 43 1.70 -33.89 -14.48
C ASN A 43 0.67 -34.98 -14.09
N SER A 44 -0.61 -34.61 -14.03
CA SER A 44 -1.67 -35.54 -13.62
C SER A 44 -2.07 -36.43 -14.77
N SER A 45 -2.14 -37.74 -14.54
CA SER A 45 -2.77 -38.69 -15.47
C SER A 45 -4.30 -38.74 -15.30
N ASN A 46 -4.85 -38.05 -14.29
CA ASN A 46 -6.24 -38.12 -13.88
C ASN A 46 -7.00 -36.82 -14.23
N THR A 47 -7.32 -36.66 -15.51
CA THR A 47 -8.05 -35.51 -16.05
C THR A 47 -9.42 -35.31 -15.39
N THR A 48 -10.09 -36.40 -14.98
CA THR A 48 -11.41 -36.38 -14.32
C THR A 48 -11.38 -35.65 -12.98
N GLN A 49 -10.27 -35.75 -12.24
CA GLN A 49 -10.08 -35.02 -10.98
C GLN A 49 -9.83 -33.52 -11.20
N LEU A 50 -9.25 -33.12 -12.33
CA LEU A 50 -9.00 -31.72 -12.64
C LEU A 50 -10.26 -31.00 -13.17
N SER A 51 -11.10 -31.70 -13.94
CA SER A 51 -12.39 -31.13 -14.37
C SER A 51 -13.37 -30.91 -13.21
N SER A 52 -13.23 -31.67 -12.11
CA SER A 52 -14.12 -31.52 -10.95
C SER A 52 -13.78 -30.32 -10.05
N ILE A 53 -12.65 -29.65 -10.27
CA ILE A 53 -12.21 -28.47 -9.50
C ILE A 53 -12.21 -27.18 -10.33
N VAL A 54 -12.60 -27.22 -11.61
CA VAL A 54 -12.69 -26.04 -12.49
C VAL A 54 -14.14 -25.90 -12.97
N TYR A 55 -14.75 -24.77 -12.65
CA TYR A 55 -16.14 -24.49 -13.01
C TYR A 55 -16.19 -23.31 -13.97
N ALA A 56 -16.64 -23.56 -15.20
CA ALA A 56 -17.01 -22.53 -16.18
C ALA A 56 -18.47 -22.10 -16.00
N GLN A 57 -18.86 -20.96 -16.59
CA GLN A 57 -20.20 -20.38 -16.38
C GLN A 57 -21.36 -21.28 -16.85
N ASN A 58 -21.12 -22.20 -17.79
CA ASN A 58 -22.09 -23.19 -18.27
C ASN A 58 -22.21 -24.41 -17.34
N ASN A 59 -21.30 -24.60 -16.38
CA ASN A 59 -21.37 -25.68 -15.41
C ASN A 59 -22.48 -25.38 -14.38
N PRO A 60 -23.44 -26.30 -14.14
CA PRO A 60 -24.52 -26.08 -13.17
C PRO A 60 -24.03 -25.75 -11.75
N SER A 61 -22.83 -26.20 -11.37
CA SER A 61 -22.22 -25.96 -10.06
C SER A 61 -21.54 -24.60 -9.94
N TYR A 62 -21.33 -23.88 -11.05
CA TYR A 62 -20.61 -22.60 -11.05
C TYR A 62 -21.24 -21.56 -10.14
N THR A 63 -22.54 -21.28 -10.33
CA THR A 63 -23.24 -20.24 -9.56
C THR A 63 -23.31 -20.56 -8.07
N PRO A 64 -23.73 -21.78 -7.63
CA PRO A 64 -23.71 -22.15 -6.22
C PRO A 64 -22.33 -22.02 -5.57
N ILE A 65 -21.26 -22.45 -6.25
CA ILE A 65 -19.88 -22.37 -5.72
C ILE A 65 -19.41 -20.93 -5.63
N LEU A 66 -19.67 -20.13 -6.67
CA LEU A 66 -19.32 -18.71 -6.65
C LEU A 66 -20.06 -17.98 -5.51
N GLN A 67 -21.34 -18.23 -5.31
CA GLN A 67 -22.16 -17.49 -4.35
C GLN A 67 -21.97 -17.93 -2.89
N ALA A 68 -21.64 -19.20 -2.65
CA ALA A 68 -21.56 -19.79 -1.31
C ALA A 68 -20.78 -18.95 -0.29
N TYR A 69 -19.70 -18.29 -0.72
CA TYR A 69 -18.83 -17.49 0.16
C TYR A 69 -18.71 -16.02 -0.27
N ILE A 70 -19.72 -15.46 -0.94
CA ILE A 70 -19.82 -13.99 -1.06
C ILE A 70 -20.43 -13.46 0.23
N ARG A 71 -19.73 -12.56 0.95
CA ARG A 71 -20.18 -12.04 2.26
C ARG A 71 -20.70 -10.62 2.24
N ASN A 72 -20.65 -9.96 1.08
CA ASN A 72 -21.22 -8.64 0.87
C ASN A 72 -22.12 -8.65 -0.37
N SER A 73 -23.43 -8.60 -0.14
CA SER A 73 -24.47 -8.72 -1.18
C SER A 73 -24.44 -7.60 -2.22
N ARG A 74 -23.78 -6.47 -1.94
CA ARG A 74 -23.50 -5.40 -2.92
C ARG A 74 -22.81 -5.93 -4.18
N PHE A 75 -22.01 -6.98 -4.03
CA PHE A 75 -21.22 -7.60 -5.09
C PHE A 75 -21.79 -8.95 -5.57
N ASN A 76 -23.01 -9.31 -5.16
CA ASN A 76 -23.73 -10.49 -5.63
C ASN A 76 -24.93 -10.11 -6.52
N ARG A 77 -24.77 -9.11 -7.39
CA ARG A 77 -25.84 -8.66 -8.30
C ARG A 77 -25.69 -9.32 -9.67
N THR A 78 -26.79 -9.38 -10.43
CA THR A 78 -26.75 -9.79 -11.85
C THR A 78 -25.83 -8.89 -12.67
N SER A 79 -25.80 -7.60 -12.36
CA SER A 79 -24.96 -6.59 -13.02
C SER A 79 -23.49 -6.61 -12.61
N THR A 80 -23.10 -7.32 -11.55
CA THR A 80 -21.68 -7.46 -11.17
C THR A 80 -21.00 -8.45 -12.13
N PRO A 81 -19.98 -8.08 -12.91
CA PRO A 81 -19.34 -9.07 -13.77
C PRO A 81 -18.74 -10.26 -13.01
N LYS A 82 -18.74 -11.39 -13.69
CA LYS A 82 -18.51 -12.71 -13.11
C LYS A 82 -17.17 -13.26 -13.60
N PRO A 83 -16.48 -14.10 -12.81
CA PRO A 83 -15.26 -14.72 -13.29
C PRO A 83 -15.51 -15.59 -14.54
N LEU A 84 -14.49 -15.80 -15.35
CA LEU A 84 -14.56 -16.80 -16.42
C LEU A 84 -14.64 -18.20 -15.83
N LEU A 85 -13.79 -18.47 -14.83
CA LEU A 85 -13.68 -19.76 -14.16
C LEU A 85 -13.63 -19.55 -12.64
N VAL A 86 -14.15 -20.53 -11.90
CA VAL A 86 -13.85 -20.73 -10.48
C VAL A 86 -13.02 -21.99 -10.33
N VAL A 87 -11.88 -21.92 -9.65
CA VAL A 87 -10.97 -23.04 -9.40
C VAL A 87 -10.91 -23.34 -7.91
N THR A 88 -11.17 -24.58 -7.50
CA THR A 88 -11.26 -25.02 -6.10
C THR A 88 -10.17 -26.05 -5.74
N PRO A 89 -8.89 -25.62 -5.61
CA PRO A 89 -7.74 -26.51 -5.45
C PRO A 89 -7.89 -27.47 -4.26
N LEU A 90 -7.45 -28.71 -4.45
CA LEU A 90 -7.43 -29.75 -3.41
C LEU A 90 -6.01 -29.96 -2.84
N THR A 91 -5.00 -29.53 -3.58
CA THR A 91 -3.58 -29.68 -3.24
C THR A 91 -2.81 -28.40 -3.58
N GLU A 92 -1.59 -28.28 -3.05
CA GLU A 92 -0.69 -27.16 -3.33
C GLU A 92 -0.30 -27.09 -4.82
N SER A 93 -0.12 -28.25 -5.47
CA SER A 93 0.21 -28.32 -6.90
C SER A 93 -0.90 -27.76 -7.79
N HIS A 94 -2.17 -27.89 -7.40
CA HIS A 94 -3.29 -27.26 -8.11
C HIS A 94 -3.21 -25.73 -8.04
N VAL A 95 -2.73 -25.17 -6.92
CA VAL A 95 -2.51 -23.73 -6.77
C VAL A 95 -1.35 -23.26 -7.65
N GLN A 96 -0.20 -23.94 -7.59
CA GLN A 96 0.96 -23.64 -8.43
C GLN A 96 0.58 -23.64 -9.92
N ALA A 97 -0.12 -24.68 -10.36
CA ALA A 97 -0.59 -24.80 -11.73
C ALA A 97 -1.61 -23.70 -12.09
N SER A 98 -2.55 -23.37 -11.19
CA SER A 98 -3.53 -22.30 -11.43
C SER A 98 -2.88 -20.93 -11.62
N VAL A 99 -1.84 -20.61 -10.83
CA VAL A 99 -1.06 -19.37 -10.98
C VAL A 99 -0.38 -19.31 -12.35
N LEU A 100 0.27 -20.40 -12.76
CA LEU A 100 0.94 -20.50 -14.05
C LEU A 100 -0.04 -20.44 -15.22
N CYS A 101 -1.17 -21.13 -15.14
CA CYS A 101 -2.17 -21.18 -16.21
C CYS A 101 -2.93 -19.86 -16.34
N ALA A 102 -3.24 -19.16 -15.25
CA ALA A 102 -3.81 -17.82 -15.30
C ALA A 102 -2.85 -16.84 -15.97
N LYS A 103 -1.54 -16.93 -15.66
CA LYS A 103 -0.49 -16.14 -16.30
C LYS A 103 -0.39 -16.42 -17.80
N LEU A 104 -0.39 -17.70 -18.21
CA LEU A 104 -0.36 -18.11 -19.62
C LEU A 104 -1.60 -17.66 -20.39
N ALA A 105 -2.77 -17.71 -19.76
CA ALA A 105 -4.03 -17.25 -20.35
C ALA A 105 -4.18 -15.72 -20.35
N GLY A 106 -3.27 -14.96 -19.71
CA GLY A 106 -3.33 -13.50 -19.64
C GLY A 106 -4.51 -12.94 -18.84
N VAL A 107 -5.10 -13.76 -17.95
CA VAL A 107 -6.27 -13.41 -17.13
C VAL A 107 -5.87 -13.07 -15.70
N GLN A 108 -6.60 -12.15 -15.08
CA GLN A 108 -6.34 -11.80 -13.69
C GLN A 108 -6.77 -12.94 -12.76
N LEU A 109 -5.91 -13.31 -11.81
CA LEU A 109 -6.28 -14.24 -10.75
C LEU A 109 -6.88 -13.46 -9.58
N LYS A 110 -7.98 -13.93 -9.00
CA LYS A 110 -8.58 -13.41 -7.77
C LYS A 110 -8.56 -14.52 -6.72
N ILE A 111 -7.95 -14.26 -5.56
CA ILE A 111 -7.80 -15.28 -4.53
C ILE A 111 -8.90 -15.08 -3.49
N ARG A 112 -9.70 -16.12 -3.26
CA ARG A 112 -10.73 -16.14 -2.22
C ARG A 112 -10.39 -17.16 -1.15
N SER A 113 -10.56 -16.75 0.09
CA SER A 113 -10.50 -17.61 1.29
C SER A 113 -11.92 -17.65 1.89
N GLY A 114 -12.20 -16.90 2.96
CA GLY A 114 -13.56 -16.80 3.54
C GLY A 114 -14.49 -15.78 2.89
N GLY A 115 -14.02 -15.02 1.88
CA GLY A 115 -14.85 -14.08 1.11
C GLY A 115 -15.35 -12.82 1.83
N HIS A 116 -14.69 -12.43 2.92
CA HIS A 116 -15.04 -11.25 3.73
C HIS A 116 -14.44 -9.91 3.23
N ASP A 117 -13.94 -9.82 1.99
CA ASP A 117 -13.43 -8.54 1.48
C ASP A 117 -14.58 -7.52 1.36
N TYR A 118 -14.46 -6.40 2.08
CA TYR A 118 -15.54 -5.42 2.20
C TYR A 118 -15.92 -4.73 0.88
N GLU A 119 -15.04 -4.79 -0.13
CA GLU A 119 -15.27 -4.23 -1.46
C GLU A 119 -15.28 -5.33 -2.53
N GLY A 120 -15.44 -6.59 -2.12
CA GLY A 120 -15.59 -7.75 -2.98
C GLY A 120 -14.34 -8.12 -3.79
N ILE A 121 -13.18 -7.54 -3.51
CA ILE A 121 -11.98 -7.62 -4.38
C ILE A 121 -11.49 -9.06 -4.59
N SER A 122 -11.80 -9.99 -3.68
CA SER A 122 -11.48 -11.41 -3.80
C SER A 122 -12.34 -12.19 -4.82
N TYR A 123 -13.45 -11.62 -5.31
CA TYR A 123 -14.38 -12.32 -6.21
C TYR A 123 -15.06 -11.39 -7.23
N TRP A 124 -14.58 -10.16 -7.37
CA TRP A 124 -15.06 -9.16 -8.31
C TRP A 124 -13.90 -8.39 -8.95
N SER A 125 -14.01 -8.08 -10.25
CA SER A 125 -13.07 -7.23 -11.00
C SER A 125 -13.70 -6.61 -12.24
N SER A 126 -13.33 -5.37 -12.53
CA SER A 126 -13.62 -4.68 -13.80
C SER A 126 -12.91 -5.30 -15.01
N GLN A 127 -11.86 -6.10 -14.80
CA GLN A 127 -11.13 -6.83 -15.83
C GLN A 127 -11.56 -8.29 -15.87
N THR A 128 -11.33 -8.97 -17.00
CA THR A 128 -11.51 -10.43 -17.12
C THR A 128 -10.65 -11.16 -16.08
N PHE A 129 -11.28 -12.06 -15.32
CA PHE A 129 -10.65 -12.69 -14.17
C PHE A 129 -11.12 -14.14 -13.93
N ILE A 130 -10.32 -14.88 -13.17
CA ILE A 130 -10.62 -16.20 -12.62
C ILE A 130 -10.57 -16.10 -11.11
N VAL A 131 -11.46 -16.80 -10.40
CA VAL A 131 -11.37 -16.94 -8.94
C VAL A 131 -10.68 -18.24 -8.59
N LEU A 132 -9.60 -18.16 -7.81
CA LEU A 132 -9.00 -19.27 -7.09
C LEU A 132 -9.57 -19.29 -5.68
N ASP A 133 -10.46 -20.24 -5.41
CA ASP A 133 -11.17 -20.35 -4.14
C ASP A 133 -10.56 -21.44 -3.25
N MET A 134 -9.92 -21.00 -2.18
CA MET A 134 -9.07 -21.81 -1.33
C MET A 134 -9.85 -22.68 -0.33
N PHE A 135 -11.19 -22.64 -0.29
CA PHE A 135 -11.99 -23.26 0.78
C PHE A 135 -11.74 -24.76 1.01
N ASN A 136 -11.22 -25.48 0.01
CA ASN A 136 -10.84 -26.90 0.12
C ASN A 136 -9.49 -27.11 0.84
N LEU A 137 -8.57 -26.13 0.78
CA LEU A 137 -7.29 -26.13 1.49
C LEU A 137 -7.47 -25.52 2.88
N ARG A 138 -8.04 -26.32 3.79
CA ARG A 138 -8.44 -25.90 5.14
C ARG A 138 -7.97 -26.83 6.27
N SER A 139 -6.91 -27.60 6.03
CA SER A 139 -6.29 -28.41 7.07
C SER A 139 -5.76 -27.56 8.21
N ILE A 140 -5.94 -28.03 9.45
CA ILE A 140 -5.45 -27.39 10.68
C ILE A 140 -4.82 -28.47 11.56
N THR A 141 -3.53 -28.32 11.86
CA THR A 141 -2.77 -29.24 12.69
C THR A 141 -2.19 -28.49 13.89
N VAL A 142 -2.72 -28.77 15.07
CA VAL A 142 -2.35 -28.13 16.33
C VAL A 142 -1.30 -28.98 17.06
N ASN A 143 -0.22 -28.35 17.50
CA ASN A 143 0.81 -28.96 18.33
C ASN A 143 0.98 -28.14 19.61
N ILE A 144 0.47 -28.67 20.73
CA ILE A 144 0.53 -28.01 22.03
C ILE A 144 1.95 -28.03 22.61
N GLU A 145 2.75 -29.07 22.34
CA GLU A 145 4.13 -29.17 22.80
C GLU A 145 5.04 -28.11 22.14
N ASP A 146 4.84 -27.85 20.85
CA ASP A 146 5.51 -26.77 20.10
C ASP A 146 4.84 -25.40 20.28
N ASN A 147 3.75 -25.34 21.06
CA ASN A 147 2.92 -24.15 21.25
C ASN A 147 2.57 -23.46 19.92
N SER A 148 2.20 -24.25 18.92
CA SER A 148 1.99 -23.76 17.55
C SER A 148 0.86 -24.50 16.82
N VAL A 149 0.38 -23.90 15.72
CA VAL A 149 -0.60 -24.49 14.82
C VAL A 149 -0.25 -24.18 13.37
N TRP A 150 -0.29 -25.20 12.51
CA TRP A 150 -0.32 -25.00 11.07
C TRP A 150 -1.78 -24.90 10.60
N ALA A 151 -2.14 -23.82 9.94
CA ALA A 151 -3.47 -23.60 9.39
C ALA A 151 -3.39 -23.21 7.91
N GLN A 152 -4.03 -23.99 7.05
CA GLN A 152 -4.18 -23.64 5.64
C GLN A 152 -5.15 -22.46 5.47
N THR A 153 -4.91 -21.64 4.45
CA THR A 153 -5.57 -20.33 4.31
C THR A 153 -7.03 -20.40 3.90
N GLY A 154 -7.55 -21.54 3.45
CA GLY A 154 -8.97 -21.80 3.20
C GLY A 154 -9.81 -22.05 4.46
N ALA A 155 -9.16 -22.31 5.59
CA ALA A 155 -9.83 -22.43 6.88
C ALA A 155 -10.45 -21.11 7.34
N THR A 156 -11.52 -21.19 8.11
CA THR A 156 -12.11 -20.04 8.82
C THR A 156 -11.52 -19.85 10.21
N LEU A 157 -11.72 -18.68 10.82
CA LEU A 157 -11.33 -18.44 12.20
C LEU A 157 -12.10 -19.35 13.17
N GLY A 158 -13.37 -19.65 12.89
CA GLY A 158 -14.16 -20.61 13.69
C GLY A 158 -13.54 -22.01 13.68
N GLU A 159 -13.16 -22.52 12.51
CA GLU A 159 -12.46 -23.80 12.37
C GLU A 159 -11.13 -23.79 13.14
N LEU A 160 -10.36 -22.68 13.08
CA LEU A 160 -9.10 -22.52 13.82
C LEU A 160 -9.32 -22.55 15.34
N TYR A 161 -10.25 -21.76 15.85
CA TYR A 161 -10.53 -21.68 17.29
C TYR A 161 -11.02 -23.02 17.85
N TYR A 162 -11.93 -23.68 17.13
CA TYR A 162 -12.42 -25.00 17.50
C TYR A 162 -11.28 -26.02 17.61
N ARG A 163 -10.39 -26.10 16.62
CA ARG A 163 -9.28 -27.07 16.61
C ARG A 163 -8.26 -26.83 17.72
N ILE A 164 -8.01 -25.57 18.07
CA ILE A 164 -7.16 -25.22 19.22
C ILE A 164 -7.83 -25.69 20.53
N TRP A 165 -9.11 -25.33 20.72
CA TRP A 165 -9.89 -25.70 21.90
C TRP A 165 -10.04 -27.22 22.08
N GLU A 166 -10.16 -27.95 20.97
CA GLU A 166 -10.23 -29.42 20.94
C GLU A 166 -8.97 -30.05 21.54
N LYS A 167 -7.80 -29.40 21.40
CA LYS A 167 -6.53 -29.86 21.95
C LYS A 167 -6.21 -29.29 23.33
N SER A 168 -6.62 -28.06 23.64
CA SER A 168 -6.36 -27.44 24.94
C SER A 168 -7.36 -26.33 25.26
N LYS A 169 -7.85 -26.31 26.51
CA LYS A 169 -8.79 -25.29 27.00
C LYS A 169 -8.13 -23.98 27.41
N VAL A 170 -6.79 -23.97 27.53
CA VAL A 170 -5.97 -22.85 28.01
C VAL A 170 -5.04 -22.29 26.92
N HIS A 171 -5.29 -22.65 25.66
CA HIS A 171 -4.62 -22.07 24.50
C HIS A 171 -5.61 -21.36 23.60
N ALA A 172 -5.16 -20.27 22.99
CA ALA A 172 -5.93 -19.45 22.07
C ALA A 172 -5.04 -18.96 20.92
N PHE A 173 -5.65 -18.23 19.98
CA PHE A 173 -4.93 -17.47 18.96
C PHE A 173 -5.54 -16.06 18.82
N PRO A 174 -4.73 -14.98 18.88
CA PRO A 174 -5.24 -13.61 18.83
C PRO A 174 -5.65 -13.20 17.40
N ALA A 175 -6.90 -13.46 17.04
CA ALA A 175 -7.50 -13.08 15.76
C ALA A 175 -8.93 -12.52 15.94
N GLY A 176 -9.64 -12.29 14.83
CA GLY A 176 -10.93 -11.61 14.81
C GLY A 176 -12.11 -12.39 15.39
N ILE A 177 -13.16 -11.65 15.73
CA ILE A 177 -14.37 -12.20 16.38
C ILE A 177 -15.33 -12.91 15.41
N CYS A 178 -15.26 -12.63 14.11
CA CYS A 178 -16.16 -13.21 13.12
C CYS A 178 -15.63 -14.57 12.68
N GLN A 179 -16.27 -15.62 13.17
CA GLN A 179 -16.06 -17.04 12.86
C GLN A 179 -15.97 -17.37 11.36
N LEU A 180 -16.75 -16.71 10.49
CA LEU A 180 -16.78 -16.99 9.04
C LEU A 180 -15.61 -16.37 8.25
N VAL A 181 -14.81 -15.50 8.88
CA VAL A 181 -13.66 -14.88 8.23
C VAL A 181 -12.59 -15.93 7.94
N GLY A 182 -12.05 -15.93 6.73
CA GLY A 182 -10.99 -16.86 6.34
C GLY A 182 -9.60 -16.44 6.83
N VAL A 183 -8.81 -17.42 7.27
CA VAL A 183 -7.44 -17.25 7.79
C VAL A 183 -6.55 -16.49 6.81
N GLY A 184 -6.61 -16.82 5.52
CA GLY A 184 -5.75 -16.21 4.49
C GLY A 184 -5.87 -14.69 4.40
N GLY A 185 -7.10 -14.20 4.21
CA GLY A 185 -7.36 -12.76 4.14
C GLY A 185 -7.17 -12.06 5.48
N HIS A 186 -7.57 -12.71 6.58
CA HIS A 186 -7.50 -12.12 7.91
C HIS A 186 -6.08 -11.82 8.35
N ILE A 187 -5.22 -12.84 8.35
CA ILE A 187 -3.85 -12.74 8.82
C ILE A 187 -3.05 -11.86 7.87
N SER A 188 -3.19 -12.03 6.55
CA SER A 188 -2.34 -11.29 5.61
C SER A 188 -2.52 -9.78 5.63
N GLY A 189 -3.61 -9.25 6.19
CA GLY A 189 -3.84 -7.81 6.39
C GLY A 189 -3.80 -7.34 7.84
N GLY A 190 -3.24 -8.13 8.76
CA GLY A 190 -3.06 -7.80 10.18
C GLY A 190 -3.83 -8.72 11.11
N GLY A 191 -5.16 -8.59 11.10
CA GLY A 191 -6.07 -9.41 11.91
C GLY A 191 -6.06 -9.05 13.40
N TYR A 192 -7.14 -8.42 13.88
CA TYR A 192 -7.29 -8.03 15.28
C TYR A 192 -8.56 -8.64 15.87
N GLY A 193 -8.57 -8.86 17.18
CA GLY A 193 -9.76 -9.17 17.97
C GLY A 193 -9.53 -8.88 19.44
N ASN A 194 -10.24 -9.56 20.34
CA ASN A 194 -10.32 -9.18 21.75
C ASN A 194 -8.97 -9.32 22.48
N LEU A 195 -8.11 -10.22 22.01
CA LEU A 195 -6.80 -10.46 22.62
C LEU A 195 -5.71 -9.44 22.22
N LEU A 196 -6.04 -8.43 21.40
CA LEU A 196 -5.02 -7.55 20.79
C LEU A 196 -4.18 -6.77 21.81
N ARG A 197 -4.76 -6.38 22.95
CA ARG A 197 -4.05 -5.57 23.97
C ARG A 197 -3.04 -6.39 24.76
N LYS A 198 -3.23 -7.71 24.86
CA LYS A 198 -2.29 -8.61 25.56
C LYS A 198 -1.26 -9.24 24.63
N TYR A 199 -1.67 -9.61 23.43
CA TYR A 199 -0.87 -10.47 22.53
C TYR A 199 -0.61 -9.88 21.14
N GLY A 200 -1.06 -8.65 20.87
CA GLY A 200 -0.92 -8.03 19.56
C GLY A 200 -1.88 -8.61 18.51
N LEU A 201 -1.56 -8.38 17.24
CA LEU A 201 -2.34 -8.86 16.10
C LEU A 201 -2.05 -10.33 15.77
N ALA A 202 -2.89 -10.91 14.91
CA ALA A 202 -2.64 -12.24 14.35
C ALA A 202 -1.28 -12.29 13.63
N VAL A 203 -0.92 -11.23 12.88
CA VAL A 203 0.39 -11.11 12.21
C VAL A 203 1.57 -11.11 13.18
N ASP A 204 1.40 -10.58 14.40
CA ASP A 204 2.49 -10.52 15.36
C ASP A 204 2.82 -11.93 15.91
N ASN A 205 1.91 -12.89 15.69
CA ASN A 205 1.99 -14.28 16.15
C ASN A 205 2.23 -15.27 14.98
N VAL A 206 2.71 -14.82 13.83
CA VAL A 206 3.11 -15.70 12.71
C VAL A 206 4.59 -16.10 12.82
N LEU A 207 4.84 -17.40 12.88
CA LEU A 207 6.18 -18.02 12.97
C LEU A 207 6.76 -18.39 11.59
N ASP A 208 5.91 -18.87 10.69
CA ASP A 208 6.26 -19.34 9.34
C ASP A 208 5.03 -19.23 8.41
N ALA A 209 5.22 -19.38 7.10
CA ALA A 209 4.16 -19.44 6.12
C ALA A 209 4.61 -20.21 4.87
N GLN A 210 3.66 -20.82 4.16
CA GLN A 210 3.89 -21.33 2.82
C GLN A 210 3.17 -20.44 1.80
N ILE A 211 3.86 -20.06 0.72
CA ILE A 211 3.33 -19.20 -0.34
C ILE A 211 3.72 -19.71 -1.72
N VAL A 212 2.80 -19.63 -2.67
CA VAL A 212 3.08 -19.80 -4.10
C VAL A 212 3.33 -18.43 -4.72
N ASN A 213 4.52 -18.24 -5.27
CA ASN A 213 4.93 -16.99 -5.91
C ASN A 213 4.45 -16.90 -7.37
N ALA A 214 4.83 -15.83 -8.05
CA ALA A 214 4.45 -15.55 -9.44
C ALA A 214 5.06 -16.50 -10.51
N ASN A 215 6.04 -17.32 -10.12
CA ASN A 215 6.62 -18.38 -10.94
C ASN A 215 6.01 -19.75 -10.64
N GLY A 216 5.00 -19.81 -9.77
CA GLY A 216 4.40 -21.08 -9.35
C GLY A 216 5.29 -21.88 -8.39
N GLU A 217 6.29 -21.26 -7.77
CA GLU A 217 7.18 -21.93 -6.81
C GLU A 217 6.55 -21.87 -5.42
N LEU A 218 6.52 -23.01 -4.72
CA LEU A 218 6.09 -23.10 -3.32
C LEU A 218 7.28 -22.77 -2.41
N LEU A 219 7.13 -21.74 -1.59
CA LEU A 219 8.16 -21.22 -0.70
C LEU A 219 7.69 -21.26 0.75
N ASP A 220 8.54 -21.75 1.64
CA ASP A 220 8.46 -21.55 3.10
C ASP A 220 9.19 -20.27 3.53
N ARG A 221 9.21 -19.92 4.83
CA ARG A 221 9.91 -18.71 5.32
C ARG A 221 11.37 -18.67 4.87
N LYS A 222 12.07 -19.80 4.95
CA LYS A 222 13.50 -19.88 4.62
C LYS A 222 13.75 -19.58 3.16
N SER A 223 12.99 -20.18 2.26
CA SER A 223 13.13 -20.04 0.80
C SER A 223 12.54 -18.72 0.27
N MET A 224 11.51 -18.16 0.92
CA MET A 224 10.96 -16.85 0.55
C MET A 224 11.82 -15.67 1.04
N GLY A 225 12.60 -15.89 2.10
CA GLY A 225 13.42 -14.87 2.76
C GLY A 225 12.60 -13.91 3.64
N GLU A 226 13.29 -13.26 4.57
CA GLU A 226 12.65 -12.43 5.61
C GLU A 226 11.89 -11.23 5.07
N ASP A 227 12.26 -10.73 3.90
CA ASP A 227 11.60 -9.57 3.29
C ASP A 227 10.20 -9.88 2.75
N LEU A 228 10.05 -11.00 2.05
CA LEU A 228 8.74 -11.47 1.59
C LEU A 228 7.92 -11.96 2.79
N PHE A 229 8.55 -12.66 3.73
CA PHE A 229 7.91 -13.06 4.98
C PHE A 229 7.34 -11.86 5.76
N TRP A 230 8.12 -10.77 5.89
CA TRP A 230 7.64 -9.52 6.47
C TRP A 230 6.46 -8.94 5.68
N ALA A 231 6.54 -8.90 4.34
CA ALA A 231 5.51 -8.29 3.50
C ALA A 231 4.14 -9.00 3.61
N ILE A 232 4.13 -10.33 3.71
CA ILE A 232 2.88 -11.11 3.84
C ILE A 232 2.27 -11.04 5.24
N LYS A 233 3.03 -10.59 6.25
CA LYS A 233 2.56 -10.37 7.63
C LYS A 233 1.86 -9.02 7.83
N GLY A 234 1.03 -8.60 6.87
CA GLY A 234 0.19 -7.41 7.01
C GLY A 234 0.02 -6.56 5.74
N GLY A 235 0.81 -6.78 4.69
CA GLY A 235 0.75 -6.03 3.44
C GLY A 235 -0.41 -6.39 2.50
N GLY A 236 -1.26 -7.35 2.89
CA GLY A 236 -2.33 -7.91 2.09
C GLY A 236 -1.84 -9.00 1.14
N GLY A 237 -2.16 -10.26 1.44
CA GLY A 237 -1.56 -11.44 0.79
C GLY A 237 -1.75 -11.48 -0.73
N GLY A 238 -2.89 -10.97 -1.23
CA GLY A 238 -3.16 -10.89 -2.67
C GLY A 238 -2.20 -9.98 -3.46
N SER A 239 -1.33 -9.22 -2.81
CA SER A 239 -0.32 -8.39 -3.49
C SER A 239 1.00 -9.13 -3.75
N PHE A 240 1.25 -10.27 -3.09
CA PHE A 240 2.58 -10.90 -3.04
C PHE A 240 2.60 -12.37 -3.50
N GLY A 241 1.44 -13.02 -3.62
CA GLY A 241 1.32 -14.39 -4.10
C GLY A 241 0.07 -15.08 -3.56
N VAL A 242 0.02 -16.41 -3.67
CA VAL A 242 -1.05 -17.22 -3.06
C VAL A 242 -0.52 -17.88 -1.81
N ILE A 243 -0.89 -17.36 -0.64
CA ILE A 243 -0.50 -17.95 0.64
C ILE A 243 -1.29 -19.24 0.84
N ILE A 244 -0.59 -20.34 1.07
CA ILE A 244 -1.14 -21.68 1.25
C ILE A 244 -1.48 -21.94 2.72
N SER A 245 -0.56 -21.62 3.63
CA SER A 245 -0.69 -21.91 5.06
C SER A 245 0.15 -20.96 5.91
N TYR A 246 -0.17 -20.89 7.20
CA TYR A 246 0.62 -20.22 8.21
C TYR A 246 0.97 -21.18 9.34
N LYS A 247 2.19 -21.06 9.87
CA LYS A 247 2.54 -21.55 11.20
C LYS A 247 2.34 -20.42 12.19
N LEU A 248 1.44 -20.62 13.14
CA LEU A 248 1.01 -19.62 14.09
C LEU A 248 1.47 -20.00 15.50
N LYS A 249 1.88 -19.01 16.28
CA LYS A 249 2.20 -19.15 17.70
C LYS A 249 0.90 -19.11 18.50
N LEU A 250 0.66 -20.13 19.32
CA LEU A 250 -0.45 -20.13 20.26
C LEU A 250 -0.12 -19.28 21.49
N VAL A 251 -1.15 -18.74 22.13
CA VAL A 251 -1.04 -17.93 23.35
C VAL A 251 -1.82 -18.58 24.48
N SER A 252 -1.36 -18.39 25.71
CA SER A 252 -2.04 -18.93 26.89
C SER A 252 -3.23 -18.06 27.29
N VAL A 253 -4.33 -18.68 27.70
CA VAL A 253 -5.49 -18.03 28.29
C VAL A 253 -5.86 -18.74 29.59
N PRO A 254 -6.38 -18.02 30.61
CA PRO A 254 -6.84 -18.66 31.84
C PRO A 254 -8.04 -19.56 31.56
N GLU A 255 -8.28 -20.52 32.46
CA GLU A 255 -9.47 -21.38 32.40
C GLU A 255 -10.77 -20.57 32.54
N VAL A 256 -10.71 -19.46 33.30
CA VAL A 256 -11.82 -18.55 33.52
C VAL A 256 -11.55 -17.21 32.84
N VAL A 257 -12.45 -16.84 31.94
CA VAL A 257 -12.57 -15.56 31.26
C VAL A 257 -13.89 -14.93 31.67
N THR A 258 -13.92 -13.61 31.84
CA THR A 258 -15.16 -12.88 32.16
C THR A 258 -15.58 -12.02 30.98
N ILE A 259 -16.86 -12.10 30.61
CA ILE A 259 -17.49 -11.24 29.61
C ILE A 259 -18.61 -10.42 30.24
N PHE A 260 -18.89 -9.24 29.68
CA PHE A 260 -20.10 -8.47 30.01
C PHE A 260 -20.54 -7.59 28.84
N ARG A 261 -21.80 -7.15 28.89
CA ARG A 261 -22.33 -6.05 28.09
C ARG A 261 -23.12 -5.09 28.98
N VAL A 262 -22.76 -3.81 28.94
CA VAL A 262 -23.50 -2.72 29.60
C VAL A 262 -23.92 -1.72 28.54
N GLU A 263 -25.17 -1.27 28.57
CA GLU A 263 -25.71 -0.28 27.64
C GLU A 263 -26.21 0.95 28.40
N LYS A 264 -25.92 2.14 27.86
CA LYS A 264 -26.48 3.41 28.32
C LYS A 264 -26.91 4.27 27.14
N THR A 265 -28.05 4.96 27.25
CA THR A 265 -28.44 6.00 26.29
C THR A 265 -27.96 7.38 26.71
N LEU A 266 -28.11 8.39 25.86
CA LEU A 266 -27.76 9.77 26.21
C LEU A 266 -28.54 10.28 27.44
N GLU A 267 -29.79 9.85 27.58
CA GLU A 267 -30.65 10.12 28.74
C GLU A 267 -30.12 9.50 30.04
N GLU A 268 -29.31 8.45 29.94
CA GLU A 268 -28.66 7.73 31.04
C GLU A 268 -27.19 8.16 31.21
N ASN A 269 -26.86 9.38 30.75
CA ASN A 269 -25.53 9.99 30.84
C ASN A 269 -24.42 9.24 30.06
N ALA A 270 -24.75 8.67 28.90
CA ALA A 270 -23.76 8.00 28.04
C ALA A 270 -22.59 8.90 27.60
N THR A 271 -22.76 10.23 27.53
CA THR A 271 -21.64 11.13 27.21
C THR A 271 -20.51 11.02 28.23
N ALA A 272 -20.82 10.98 29.53
CA ALA A 272 -19.82 10.83 30.58
C ALA A 272 -19.14 9.44 30.52
N LEU A 273 -19.93 8.39 30.26
CA LEU A 273 -19.43 7.04 30.03
C LEU A 273 -18.40 7.01 28.89
N VAL A 274 -18.74 7.59 27.73
CA VAL A 274 -17.86 7.59 26.55
C VAL A 274 -16.62 8.43 26.77
N LEU A 275 -16.75 9.58 27.44
CA LEU A 275 -15.60 10.42 27.79
C LEU A 275 -14.58 9.63 28.61
N ARG A 276 -15.04 8.96 29.68
CA ARG A 276 -14.16 8.17 30.54
C ARG A 276 -13.61 6.92 29.84
N TRP A 277 -14.42 6.27 29.01
CA TRP A 277 -13.98 5.10 28.23
C TRP A 277 -12.73 5.40 27.39
N GLN A 278 -12.64 6.60 26.77
CA GLN A 278 -11.50 6.99 25.94
C GLN A 278 -10.17 7.06 26.72
N GLU A 279 -10.23 7.31 28.03
CA GLU A 279 -9.06 7.40 28.91
C GLU A 279 -8.65 6.02 29.44
N VAL A 280 -9.64 5.23 29.88
CA VAL A 280 -9.42 3.95 30.55
C VAL A 280 -9.12 2.83 29.56
N ALA A 281 -9.94 2.68 28.51
CA ALA A 281 -9.87 1.51 27.63
C ALA A 281 -8.49 1.28 26.98
N PRO A 282 -7.73 2.33 26.59
CA PRO A 282 -6.38 2.14 26.06
C PRO A 282 -5.32 1.81 27.13
N THR A 283 -5.56 2.16 28.40
CA THR A 283 -4.51 2.18 29.45
C THR A 283 -4.71 1.21 30.60
N THR A 284 -5.91 0.63 30.73
CA THR A 284 -6.25 -0.40 31.73
C THR A 284 -5.47 -1.71 31.53
N ASP A 285 -5.68 -2.70 32.39
CA ASP A 285 -5.02 -4.01 32.37
C ASP A 285 -4.98 -4.63 30.96
N ASP A 286 -3.82 -5.12 30.53
CA ASP A 286 -3.61 -5.65 29.17
C ASP A 286 -4.50 -6.86 28.84
N GLY A 287 -4.92 -7.61 29.86
CA GLY A 287 -5.88 -8.72 29.76
C GLY A 287 -7.34 -8.30 29.65
N LEU A 288 -7.63 -7.00 29.68
CA LEU A 288 -8.98 -6.45 29.51
C LEU A 288 -9.16 -5.78 28.14
N PHE A 289 -10.15 -6.24 27.39
CA PHE A 289 -10.62 -5.61 26.16
C PHE A 289 -12.00 -5.01 26.35
N LEU A 290 -12.17 -3.72 26.05
CA LEU A 290 -13.42 -2.97 26.23
C LEU A 290 -13.86 -2.35 24.90
N ARG A 291 -14.65 -3.05 24.07
CA ARG A 291 -15.23 -2.45 22.86
C ARG A 291 -16.37 -1.51 23.21
N LEU A 292 -16.43 -0.36 22.55
CA LEU A 292 -17.56 0.57 22.64
C LEU A 292 -18.30 0.62 21.31
N LEU A 293 -19.61 0.33 21.33
CA LEU A 293 -20.53 0.51 20.21
C LEU A 293 -21.35 1.77 20.42
N LEU A 294 -21.38 2.65 19.42
CA LEU A 294 -22.21 3.85 19.40
C LEU A 294 -23.21 3.71 18.26
N GLN A 295 -24.50 3.68 18.58
CA GLN A 295 -25.55 3.43 17.60
C GLN A 295 -26.70 4.42 17.76
N PRO A 296 -27.20 5.03 16.67
CA PRO A 296 -28.47 5.74 16.72
C PRO A 296 -29.61 4.73 16.91
N VAL A 297 -30.47 4.98 17.89
CA VAL A 297 -31.63 4.12 18.24
C VAL A 297 -32.85 4.99 18.51
N SER A 298 -34.06 4.41 18.48
CA SER A 298 -35.27 5.10 18.93
C SER A 298 -35.20 5.36 20.43
N SER A 299 -35.51 6.58 20.87
CA SER A 299 -35.57 6.90 22.30
C SER A 299 -36.74 6.18 22.96
N LYS A 300 -36.46 5.56 24.10
CA LYS A 300 -37.50 4.96 24.97
C LYS A 300 -38.21 6.01 25.84
N VAL A 301 -37.58 7.17 26.03
CA VAL A 301 -38.09 8.26 26.88
C VAL A 301 -38.90 9.26 26.05
N LYS A 302 -38.41 9.61 24.85
CA LYS A 302 -39.04 10.58 23.96
C LYS A 302 -39.60 9.89 22.71
N LYS A 303 -40.91 9.63 22.71
CA LYS A 303 -41.59 8.93 21.61
C LYS A 303 -41.41 9.68 20.29
N GLY A 304 -40.93 8.99 19.26
CA GLY A 304 -40.71 9.54 17.92
C GLY A 304 -39.36 10.23 17.72
N GLU A 305 -38.56 10.39 18.78
CA GLU A 305 -37.20 10.92 18.69
C GLU A 305 -36.16 9.79 18.64
N LYS A 306 -34.98 10.09 18.08
CA LYS A 306 -33.80 9.23 18.12
C LYS A 306 -32.84 9.70 19.21
N THR A 307 -32.16 8.75 19.85
CA THR A 307 -31.05 8.96 20.79
C THR A 307 -29.83 8.15 20.32
N VAL A 308 -28.71 8.25 21.04
CA VAL A 308 -27.54 7.39 20.82
C VAL A 308 -27.43 6.43 22.00
N ARG A 309 -27.25 5.15 21.69
CA ARG A 309 -26.89 4.11 22.66
C ARG A 309 -25.39 3.86 22.61
N ALA A 310 -24.75 3.91 23.76
CA ALA A 310 -23.40 3.44 24.01
C ALA A 310 -23.46 2.05 24.65
N SER A 311 -22.96 1.03 23.96
CA SER A 311 -22.83 -0.34 24.50
C SER A 311 -21.36 -0.68 24.71
N VAL A 312 -20.95 -0.92 25.95
CA VAL A 312 -19.60 -1.40 26.30
C VAL A 312 -19.66 -2.92 26.40
N LEU A 313 -18.91 -3.61 25.55
CA LEU A 313 -18.76 -5.07 25.54
C LEU A 313 -17.33 -5.41 25.91
N ALA A 314 -17.17 -6.39 26.79
CA ALA A 314 -15.86 -6.71 27.35
C ALA A 314 -15.49 -8.19 27.30
N GLU A 315 -14.19 -8.44 27.25
CA GLU A 315 -13.57 -9.72 27.53
C GLU A 315 -12.38 -9.48 28.46
N PHE A 316 -12.35 -10.17 29.60
CA PHE A 316 -11.30 -10.08 30.59
C PHE A 316 -10.69 -11.46 30.85
N LEU A 317 -9.37 -11.54 30.74
CA LEU A 317 -8.61 -12.76 31.04
C LEU A 317 -8.39 -12.91 32.56
N GLY A 318 -9.49 -13.07 33.29
CA GLY A 318 -9.56 -13.24 34.73
C GLY A 318 -11.01 -13.39 35.20
N ASN A 319 -11.22 -13.43 36.51
CA ASN A 319 -12.55 -13.61 37.10
C ASN A 319 -13.31 -12.27 37.28
N GLY A 320 -14.61 -12.36 37.54
CA GLY A 320 -15.48 -11.19 37.62
C GLY A 320 -15.24 -10.33 38.86
N ASP A 321 -14.72 -10.89 39.95
CA ASP A 321 -14.46 -10.11 41.18
C ASP A 321 -13.27 -9.17 40.97
N GLN A 322 -12.22 -9.69 40.31
CA GLN A 322 -11.08 -8.91 39.86
C GLN A 322 -11.51 -7.82 38.89
N LEU A 323 -12.37 -8.15 37.92
CA LEU A 323 -12.86 -7.21 36.92
C LEU A 323 -13.68 -6.07 37.53
N VAL A 324 -14.64 -6.40 38.40
CA VAL A 324 -15.48 -5.41 39.10
C VAL A 324 -14.64 -4.51 39.99
N THR A 325 -13.66 -5.08 40.71
CA THR A 325 -12.74 -4.30 41.54
C THR A 325 -11.89 -3.34 40.70
N LEU A 326 -11.33 -3.82 39.58
CA LEU A 326 -10.52 -3.04 38.66
C LEU A 326 -11.32 -1.86 38.08
N LEU A 327 -12.49 -2.14 37.50
CA LEU A 327 -13.31 -1.12 36.85
C LEU A 327 -14.05 -0.23 37.85
N GLY A 328 -14.33 -0.69 39.06
CA GLY A 328 -14.84 0.18 40.13
C GLY A 328 -13.85 1.29 40.50
N LYS A 329 -12.53 1.02 40.38
CA LYS A 329 -11.48 2.01 40.61
C LYS A 329 -11.23 2.88 39.37
N GLU A 330 -11.13 2.27 38.19
CA GLU A 330 -10.67 2.98 36.99
C GLU A 330 -11.82 3.61 36.19
N PHE A 331 -12.99 2.97 36.18
CA PHE A 331 -14.14 3.34 35.35
C PHE A 331 -15.49 3.25 36.09
N PRO A 332 -15.65 3.96 37.22
CA PRO A 332 -16.87 3.89 38.04
C PRO A 332 -18.14 4.32 37.29
N GLU A 333 -18.04 5.18 36.28
CA GLU A 333 -19.15 5.63 35.44
C GLU A 333 -19.80 4.50 34.65
N LEU A 334 -19.11 3.37 34.46
CA LEU A 334 -19.69 2.17 33.87
C LEU A 334 -20.76 1.58 34.80
N GLY A 335 -20.55 1.65 36.11
CA GLY A 335 -21.46 1.08 37.12
C GLY A 335 -21.51 -0.45 37.06
N LEU A 336 -20.40 -1.10 36.69
CA LEU A 336 -20.34 -2.55 36.54
C LEU A 336 -20.51 -3.24 37.90
N THR A 337 -21.44 -4.19 37.99
CA THR A 337 -21.61 -5.05 39.14
C THR A 337 -21.35 -6.52 38.78
N LYS A 338 -21.27 -7.39 39.80
CA LYS A 338 -20.99 -8.82 39.58
C LYS A 338 -22.11 -9.49 38.78
N GLU A 339 -23.35 -9.04 38.94
CA GLU A 339 -24.53 -9.56 38.22
C GLU A 339 -24.48 -9.26 36.71
N ASN A 340 -23.66 -8.31 36.27
CA ASN A 340 -23.46 -8.04 34.85
C ASN A 340 -22.39 -8.95 34.22
N CYS A 341 -21.60 -9.64 35.04
CA CYS A 341 -20.46 -10.43 34.60
C CYS A 341 -20.85 -11.90 34.41
N THR A 342 -20.44 -12.48 33.29
CA THR A 342 -20.51 -13.92 33.05
C THR A 342 -19.10 -14.48 32.98
N GLU A 343 -18.78 -15.39 33.90
CA GLU A 343 -17.55 -16.18 33.89
C GLU A 343 -17.74 -17.42 33.00
N THR A 344 -16.77 -17.67 32.12
CA THR A 344 -16.87 -18.66 31.05
C THR A 344 -15.47 -19.09 30.60
N SER A 345 -15.37 -20.11 29.74
CA SER A 345 -14.11 -20.44 29.08
C SER A 345 -13.83 -19.52 27.88
N TRP A 346 -12.59 -19.48 27.40
CA TRP A 346 -12.25 -18.67 26.22
C TRP A 346 -13.05 -19.05 24.96
N ILE A 347 -13.33 -20.35 24.72
CA ILE A 347 -14.08 -20.74 23.51
C ILE A 347 -15.54 -20.30 23.57
N GLU A 348 -16.13 -20.27 24.77
CA GLU A 348 -17.50 -19.83 24.98
C GLU A 348 -17.60 -18.30 24.85
N SER A 349 -16.55 -17.56 25.26
CA SER A 349 -16.47 -16.13 24.96
C SER A 349 -16.40 -15.88 23.45
N VAL A 350 -15.66 -16.70 22.70
CA VAL A 350 -15.62 -16.65 21.22
C VAL A 350 -17.02 -16.83 20.61
N LEU A 351 -17.80 -17.80 21.09
CA LEU A 351 -19.18 -18.01 20.66
C LEU A 351 -20.08 -16.81 20.98
N TRP A 352 -19.99 -16.27 22.20
CA TRP A 352 -20.75 -15.09 22.59
C TRP A 352 -20.44 -13.87 21.73
N TRP A 353 -19.16 -13.64 21.41
CA TRP A 353 -18.73 -12.56 20.51
C TRP A 353 -19.16 -12.77 19.05
N ALA A 354 -19.40 -14.01 18.64
CA ALA A 354 -20.00 -14.36 17.36
C ALA A 354 -21.55 -14.29 17.37
N ASN A 355 -22.15 -13.83 18.49
CA ASN A 355 -23.59 -13.74 18.74
C ASN A 355 -24.32 -15.10 18.83
N PHE A 356 -23.64 -16.16 19.26
CA PHE A 356 -24.30 -17.37 19.71
C PHE A 356 -24.77 -17.23 21.16
N ASP A 357 -25.81 -17.98 21.53
CA ASP A 357 -26.27 -18.06 22.91
C ASP A 357 -25.23 -18.75 23.79
N ILE A 358 -25.13 -18.32 25.06
CA ILE A 358 -24.25 -18.95 26.04
C ILE A 358 -24.69 -20.42 26.24
N GLY A 359 -23.71 -21.33 26.26
CA GLY A 359 -23.96 -22.77 26.31
C GLY A 359 -24.14 -23.45 24.94
N THR A 360 -24.08 -22.68 23.84
CA THR A 360 -23.98 -23.27 22.50
C THR A 360 -22.72 -24.13 22.39
N SER A 361 -22.84 -25.28 21.74
CA SER A 361 -21.70 -26.19 21.53
C SER A 361 -20.63 -25.56 20.64
N PRO A 362 -19.32 -25.65 20.97
CA PRO A 362 -18.24 -25.11 20.12
C PRO A 362 -18.23 -25.61 18.67
N GLU A 363 -18.83 -26.77 18.39
CA GLU A 363 -19.03 -27.33 17.06
C GLU A 363 -19.80 -26.37 16.13
N ALA A 364 -20.59 -25.44 16.67
CA ALA A 364 -21.25 -24.38 15.89
C ALA A 364 -20.24 -23.51 15.13
N LEU A 365 -19.00 -23.39 15.60
CA LEU A 365 -17.93 -22.66 14.92
C LEU A 365 -17.42 -23.36 13.64
N LEU A 366 -17.77 -24.64 13.44
CA LEU A 366 -17.44 -25.39 12.23
C LEU A 366 -18.42 -25.14 11.08
N ASP A 367 -19.59 -24.54 11.35
CA ASP A 367 -20.54 -24.18 10.30
C ASP A 367 -20.02 -22.98 9.49
N ARG A 368 -19.90 -23.17 8.17
CA ARG A 368 -19.44 -22.14 7.23
C ARG A 368 -20.58 -21.30 6.66
N MET A 369 -21.85 -21.60 6.97
CA MET A 369 -23.03 -20.81 6.62
C MET A 369 -23.00 -20.33 5.15
N PRO A 370 -23.06 -21.23 4.17
CA PRO A 370 -23.00 -20.83 2.76
C PRO A 370 -24.19 -19.94 2.39
N ASN A 371 -23.96 -18.94 1.54
CA ASN A 371 -24.93 -17.93 1.11
C ASN A 371 -25.42 -16.99 2.23
N ASP A 372 -24.76 -16.98 3.39
CA ASP A 372 -24.98 -15.96 4.42
C ASP A 372 -24.26 -14.66 4.04
N ALA A 373 -25.04 -13.67 3.61
CA ALA A 373 -24.55 -12.39 3.12
C ALA A 373 -25.57 -11.27 3.36
N ASN A 374 -25.09 -10.15 3.90
CA ASN A 374 -25.86 -8.91 4.01
C ASN A 374 -25.27 -7.84 3.09
N PHE A 375 -26.05 -6.80 2.77
CA PHE A 375 -25.46 -5.61 2.17
C PHE A 375 -24.77 -4.78 3.25
N LEU A 376 -23.54 -4.35 2.97
CA LEU A 376 -22.76 -3.60 3.95
C LEU A 376 -21.77 -2.61 3.33
N LYS A 377 -21.54 -1.50 4.04
CA LYS A 377 -20.39 -0.60 3.83
C LYS A 377 -19.66 -0.42 5.14
N ARG A 378 -18.33 -0.37 5.05
CA ARG A 378 -17.43 -0.19 6.18
C ARG A 378 -16.35 0.82 5.84
N LYS A 379 -15.90 1.55 6.85
CA LYS A 379 -14.73 2.45 6.82
C LYS A 379 -13.98 2.33 8.14
N SER A 380 -12.79 2.91 8.21
CA SER A 380 -12.00 2.92 9.44
C SER A 380 -11.23 4.20 9.66
N ASP A 381 -10.97 4.51 10.92
CA ASP A 381 -10.09 5.58 11.38
C ASP A 381 -9.34 5.14 12.63
N TYR A 382 -8.32 5.91 13.01
CA TYR A 382 -7.65 5.81 14.30
C TYR A 382 -7.76 7.13 15.06
N VAL A 383 -7.96 7.05 16.37
CA VAL A 383 -7.99 8.22 17.26
C VAL A 383 -6.71 8.24 18.08
N GLN A 384 -6.04 9.40 18.11
CA GLN A 384 -4.75 9.61 18.78
C GLN A 384 -4.87 10.54 20.00
N THR A 385 -5.93 11.34 20.04
CA THR A 385 -6.25 12.25 21.14
C THR A 385 -7.72 12.09 21.51
N PRO A 386 -8.12 12.06 22.80
CA PRO A 386 -9.51 11.89 23.18
C PRO A 386 -10.40 12.98 22.57
N ILE A 387 -11.59 12.58 22.12
CA ILE A 387 -12.62 13.50 21.65
C ILE A 387 -13.18 14.24 22.86
N SER A 388 -13.16 15.57 22.82
CA SER A 388 -13.68 16.42 23.90
C SER A 388 -15.18 16.20 24.11
N LYS A 389 -15.69 16.59 25.28
CA LYS A 389 -17.12 16.53 25.59
C LYS A 389 -17.96 17.24 24.52
N ASP A 390 -17.59 18.47 24.16
CA ASP A 390 -18.29 19.25 23.13
C ASP A 390 -18.22 18.56 21.74
N GLY A 391 -17.08 17.93 21.43
CA GLY A 391 -16.92 17.12 20.22
C GLY A 391 -17.85 15.91 20.19
N LEU A 392 -18.01 15.22 21.32
CA LEU A 392 -18.96 14.11 21.47
C LEU A 392 -20.41 14.60 21.37
N GLU A 393 -20.76 15.71 22.03
CA GLU A 393 -22.11 16.30 21.94
C GLU A 393 -22.47 16.71 20.51
N TRP A 394 -21.51 17.23 19.77
CA TRP A 394 -21.68 17.49 18.35
C TRP A 394 -21.82 16.20 17.53
N LEU A 395 -21.00 15.18 17.81
CA LEU A 395 -21.07 13.88 17.17
C LEU A 395 -22.45 13.23 17.38
N TRP A 396 -23.02 13.30 18.58
CA TRP A 396 -24.37 12.79 18.87
C TRP A 396 -25.42 13.41 17.96
N LYS A 397 -25.40 14.73 17.78
CA LYS A 397 -26.31 15.43 16.86
C LYS A 397 -26.19 14.88 15.44
N LYS A 398 -24.96 14.66 14.96
CA LYS A 398 -24.70 14.12 13.61
C LYS A 398 -25.08 12.66 13.44
N MET A 399 -24.87 11.84 14.47
CA MET A 399 -25.30 10.44 14.45
C MET A 399 -26.82 10.32 14.46
N ILE A 400 -27.52 11.17 15.23
CA ILE A 400 -29.00 11.23 15.27
C ILE A 400 -29.56 11.72 13.93
N GLU A 401 -28.96 12.76 13.34
CA GLU A 401 -29.33 13.33 12.04
C GLU A 401 -29.26 12.29 10.92
N LEU A 402 -28.17 11.53 10.83
CA LEU A 402 -27.98 10.50 9.80
C LEU A 402 -28.76 9.22 10.13
N GLY A 403 -28.67 8.77 11.37
CA GLY A 403 -29.60 7.79 11.95
C GLY A 403 -29.44 6.34 11.51
N LYS A 404 -28.46 5.98 10.65
CA LYS A 404 -28.24 4.60 10.17
C LYS A 404 -26.85 4.02 10.44
N THR A 405 -25.80 4.84 10.36
CA THR A 405 -24.41 4.37 10.54
C THR A 405 -24.04 4.41 12.02
N GLY A 406 -23.56 3.27 12.54
CA GLY A 406 -22.97 3.15 13.87
C GLY A 406 -21.45 3.26 13.86
N LEU A 407 -20.87 3.51 15.03
CA LEU A 407 -19.43 3.51 15.24
C LEU A 407 -19.04 2.37 16.20
N VAL A 408 -17.93 1.70 15.91
CA VAL A 408 -17.36 0.64 16.75
C VAL A 408 -15.95 1.05 17.12
N PHE A 409 -15.72 1.38 18.39
CA PHE A 409 -14.41 1.74 18.91
C PHE A 409 -13.77 0.51 19.56
N ASN A 410 -12.55 0.19 19.14
CA ASN A 410 -11.78 -0.94 19.67
C ASN A 410 -10.48 -0.40 20.27
N PRO A 411 -10.24 -0.61 21.58
CA PRO A 411 -9.12 -0.01 22.28
C PRO A 411 -7.79 -0.59 21.83
N TYR A 412 -6.79 0.29 21.75
CA TYR A 412 -5.38 -0.04 21.51
C TYR A 412 -4.64 0.07 22.85
N GLY A 413 -3.35 0.42 22.84
CA GLY A 413 -2.52 0.33 24.03
C GLY A 413 -2.06 -1.10 24.33
N GLY A 414 -1.56 -1.31 25.54
CA GLY A 414 -0.92 -2.58 25.94
C GLY A 414 0.16 -3.00 24.94
N GLU A 415 0.09 -4.25 24.48
CA GLU A 415 1.02 -4.85 23.52
C GLU A 415 1.09 -4.08 22.20
N MET A 416 -0.03 -3.50 21.75
CA MET A 416 -0.05 -2.70 20.52
C MET A 416 0.80 -1.43 20.62
N SER A 417 1.11 -0.95 21.82
CA SER A 417 2.03 0.17 22.05
C SER A 417 3.48 -0.27 22.26
N ARG A 418 3.73 -1.55 22.53
CA ARG A 418 5.08 -2.10 22.75
C ARG A 418 5.75 -2.55 21.46
N ILE A 419 4.96 -3.01 20.49
CA ILE A 419 5.45 -3.43 19.17
C ILE A 419 5.82 -2.21 18.33
N ALA A 420 7.00 -2.25 17.70
CA ALA A 420 7.46 -1.17 16.83
C ALA A 420 6.57 -1.03 15.58
N PRO A 421 6.26 0.19 15.11
CA PRO A 421 5.48 0.42 13.89
C PRO A 421 6.01 -0.26 12.62
N SER A 422 7.32 -0.54 12.55
CA SER A 422 7.97 -1.17 11.40
C SER A 422 8.16 -2.69 11.52
N GLU A 423 7.80 -3.29 12.66
CA GLU A 423 7.98 -4.73 12.94
C GLU A 423 7.22 -5.59 11.92
N THR A 424 6.02 -5.14 11.54
CA THR A 424 5.23 -5.70 10.46
C THR A 424 4.76 -4.57 9.53
N PRO A 425 4.25 -4.86 8.33
CA PRO A 425 3.65 -3.85 7.46
C PRO A 425 2.57 -3.00 8.13
N PHE A 426 1.85 -3.55 9.12
CA PHE A 426 0.83 -2.85 9.87
C PHE A 426 1.47 -1.79 10.82
N PRO A 427 1.24 -0.48 10.60
CA PRO A 427 2.01 0.57 11.28
C PRO A 427 1.33 1.13 12.53
N HIS A 428 0.04 0.87 12.74
CA HIS A 428 -0.77 1.62 13.70
C HIS A 428 -0.55 1.10 15.14
N ARG A 429 0.59 1.45 15.74
CA ARG A 429 1.04 0.99 17.06
C ARG A 429 0.90 2.08 18.12
N ALA A 430 1.96 2.35 18.87
CA ALA A 430 2.03 3.41 19.87
C ALA A 430 1.52 4.77 19.35
N GLY A 431 0.78 5.49 20.20
CA GLY A 431 0.15 6.77 19.89
C GLY A 431 -1.30 6.68 19.38
N ASN A 432 -1.80 5.48 19.07
CA ASN A 432 -3.22 5.27 18.77
C ASN A 432 -3.95 4.81 20.04
N LEU A 433 -4.99 5.54 20.44
CA LEU A 433 -5.82 5.21 21.60
C LEU A 433 -6.80 4.08 21.26
N PHE A 434 -7.46 4.19 20.12
CA PHE A 434 -8.40 3.19 19.62
C PHE A 434 -8.63 3.34 18.12
N LYS A 435 -9.11 2.27 17.51
CA LYS A 435 -9.54 2.24 16.11
C LYS A 435 -11.06 2.30 16.02
N ILE A 436 -11.56 3.07 15.09
CA ILE A 436 -12.98 3.21 14.75
C ILE A 436 -13.30 2.33 13.54
N GLN A 437 -14.41 1.61 13.59
CA GLN A 437 -15.13 1.11 12.41
C GLN A 437 -16.42 1.91 12.24
N TYR A 438 -16.66 2.38 11.02
CA TYR A 438 -17.97 2.91 10.62
C TYR A 438 -18.75 1.74 10.06
N SER A 439 -19.92 1.46 10.63
CA SER A 439 -20.67 0.23 10.39
C SER A 439 -22.11 0.54 9.97
N VAL A 440 -22.50 0.04 8.79
CA VAL A 440 -23.86 0.11 8.30
C VAL A 440 -24.20 -1.15 7.50
N ASN A 441 -25.32 -1.79 7.84
CA ASN A 441 -25.85 -2.98 7.18
C ASN A 441 -27.29 -2.72 6.75
N TRP A 442 -27.73 -3.40 5.71
CA TRP A 442 -29.13 -3.44 5.29
C TRP A 442 -29.45 -4.74 4.55
N GLU A 443 -30.75 -5.03 4.40
CA GLU A 443 -31.24 -6.31 3.89
C GLU A 443 -31.71 -6.20 2.43
N ASP A 444 -32.42 -5.12 2.09
CA ASP A 444 -33.05 -4.98 0.78
C ASP A 444 -32.08 -4.58 -0.34
N ALA A 445 -32.22 -5.21 -1.49
CA ALA A 445 -31.55 -4.81 -2.71
C ALA A 445 -32.14 -3.51 -3.28
N GLY A 446 -31.28 -2.63 -3.79
CA GLY A 446 -31.71 -1.42 -4.49
C GLY A 446 -30.55 -0.46 -4.72
N GLU A 447 -30.50 0.18 -5.89
CA GLU A 447 -29.46 1.17 -6.19
C GLU A 447 -29.61 2.43 -5.35
N ASP A 448 -30.83 2.95 -5.22
CA ASP A 448 -31.11 4.13 -4.39
C ASP A 448 -30.88 3.85 -2.90
N LEU A 449 -31.25 2.67 -2.41
CA LEU A 449 -30.98 2.25 -1.03
C LEU A 449 -29.48 2.16 -0.77
N GLU A 450 -28.73 1.47 -1.63
CA GLU A 450 -27.26 1.39 -1.51
C GLU A 450 -26.62 2.78 -1.54
N LYS A 451 -27.03 3.64 -2.48
CA LYS A 451 -26.53 5.01 -2.58
C LYS A 451 -26.83 5.79 -1.30
N ASN A 452 -28.01 5.63 -0.72
CA ASN A 452 -28.40 6.29 0.52
C ASN A 452 -27.51 5.85 1.70
N TYR A 453 -27.41 4.54 1.96
CA TYR A 453 -26.58 4.00 3.05
C TYR A 453 -25.10 4.34 2.89
N THR A 454 -24.55 4.20 1.68
CA THR A 454 -23.15 4.53 1.41
C THR A 454 -22.87 6.03 1.53
N THR A 455 -23.79 6.90 1.10
CA THR A 455 -23.66 8.36 1.22
C THR A 455 -23.69 8.80 2.68
N GLU A 456 -24.59 8.26 3.50
CA GLU A 456 -24.61 8.57 4.93
C GLU A 456 -23.35 8.11 5.66
N SER A 457 -22.86 6.91 5.34
CA SER A 457 -21.59 6.41 5.87
C SER A 457 -20.43 7.36 5.51
N LYS A 458 -20.38 7.87 4.27
CA LYS A 458 -19.40 8.88 3.83
C LYS A 458 -19.57 10.20 4.60
N ARG A 459 -20.79 10.68 4.83
CA ARG A 459 -21.04 11.91 5.59
C ARG A 459 -20.55 11.79 7.03
N LEU A 460 -20.87 10.70 7.73
CA LEU A 460 -20.38 10.48 9.09
C LEU A 460 -18.85 10.38 9.13
N PHE A 461 -18.25 9.68 8.16
CA PHE A 461 -16.80 9.64 8.02
C PHE A 461 -16.19 11.05 7.83
N SER A 462 -16.77 11.88 6.97
CA SER A 462 -16.32 13.26 6.80
C SER A 462 -16.48 14.10 8.07
N TYR A 463 -17.56 13.91 8.84
CA TYR A 463 -17.77 14.59 10.11
C TYR A 463 -16.75 14.23 11.18
N MET A 464 -16.18 13.03 11.13
CA MET A 464 -15.17 12.59 12.08
C MET A 464 -13.75 13.09 11.80
N THR A 465 -13.51 13.73 10.65
CA THR A 465 -12.19 14.27 10.24
C THR A 465 -11.44 15.05 11.32
N PRO A 466 -12.06 15.98 12.09
CA PRO A 466 -11.32 16.75 13.10
C PRO A 466 -10.91 15.94 14.34
N PHE A 467 -11.44 14.72 14.51
CA PHE A 467 -11.28 13.91 15.73
C PHE A 467 -10.33 12.72 15.57
N VAL A 468 -9.84 12.47 14.36
CA VAL A 468 -9.08 11.26 14.01
C VAL A 468 -7.68 11.63 13.56
N SER A 469 -6.82 10.62 13.38
CA SER A 469 -5.47 10.76 12.84
C SER A 469 -5.46 11.60 11.57
N LYS A 470 -4.40 12.39 11.40
CA LYS A 470 -4.18 13.25 10.25
C LYS A 470 -2.73 13.15 9.79
N ASN A 471 -2.51 13.31 8.49
CA ASN A 471 -1.18 13.30 7.85
C ASN A 471 -0.35 12.02 8.12
N PRO A 472 -0.79 10.84 7.63
CA PRO A 472 -2.01 10.59 6.88
C PRO A 472 -3.21 10.29 7.78
N ARG A 473 -4.43 10.41 7.24
CA ARG A 473 -5.63 9.87 7.88
C ARG A 473 -5.60 8.35 7.76
N SER A 474 -5.18 7.69 8.84
CA SER A 474 -4.89 6.26 8.88
C SER A 474 -6.15 5.41 8.67
N ALA A 475 -6.01 4.30 7.95
CA ALA A 475 -7.06 3.35 7.63
C ALA A 475 -6.56 1.91 7.82
N PHE A 476 -7.46 0.98 8.09
CA PHE A 476 -7.14 -0.43 8.31
C PHE A 476 -7.37 -1.27 7.05
N LEU A 477 -6.34 -1.95 6.55
CA LEU A 477 -6.37 -2.68 5.27
C LEU A 477 -7.49 -3.73 5.20
N ASN A 478 -7.71 -4.50 6.27
CA ASN A 478 -8.77 -5.51 6.30
C ASN A 478 -10.17 -4.89 6.26
N TYR A 479 -10.31 -3.58 6.50
CA TYR A 479 -11.52 -2.82 6.26
C TYR A 479 -11.38 -2.02 4.96
N ARG A 480 -11.04 -2.73 3.88
CA ARG A 480 -10.77 -2.18 2.56
C ARG A 480 -11.88 -1.20 2.17
N ASP A 481 -11.47 -0.01 1.75
CA ASP A 481 -12.35 1.08 1.39
C ASP A 481 -11.86 1.69 0.08
N LEU A 482 -12.64 1.56 -1.00
CA LEU A 482 -12.25 2.14 -2.30
C LEU A 482 -12.43 3.66 -2.34
N ASP A 483 -13.14 4.26 -1.37
CA ASP A 483 -13.36 5.71 -1.35
C ASP A 483 -12.11 6.50 -0.95
N ILE A 484 -11.14 5.88 -0.25
CA ILE A 484 -9.90 6.57 0.16
C ILE A 484 -8.85 6.61 -0.94
N GLY A 485 -9.13 5.96 -2.07
CA GLY A 485 -8.27 5.82 -3.23
C GLY A 485 -8.32 4.39 -3.76
N ALA A 486 -8.28 4.26 -5.08
CA ALA A 486 -8.13 2.99 -5.78
C ALA A 486 -7.27 3.23 -7.01
N SER A 487 -6.50 2.21 -7.36
CA SER A 487 -5.71 2.19 -8.58
C SER A 487 -6.60 2.11 -9.83
N SER A 488 -6.19 2.76 -10.91
CA SER A 488 -6.90 2.70 -12.19
C SER A 488 -6.85 1.29 -12.79
N ASN A 489 -7.77 1.00 -13.73
CA ASN A 489 -7.81 -0.28 -14.43
C ASN A 489 -6.56 -0.43 -15.32
N GLY A 490 -5.48 -1.01 -14.79
CA GLY A 490 -4.20 -1.12 -15.49
C GLY A 490 -3.05 -1.47 -14.56
N ALA A 491 -1.83 -1.03 -14.93
CA ALA A 491 -0.64 -1.05 -14.09
C ALA A 491 -0.56 0.32 -13.35
N PRO A 492 -1.15 0.45 -12.17
CA PRO A 492 -1.23 1.70 -11.42
C PRO A 492 0.11 2.22 -10.93
N THR A 493 0.32 3.51 -11.10
CA THR A 493 1.57 4.16 -10.72
C THR A 493 1.80 4.15 -9.22
N TYR A 494 3.07 4.29 -8.82
CA TYR A 494 3.45 4.54 -7.43
C TYR A 494 2.61 5.65 -6.80
N GLU A 495 2.38 6.75 -7.53
CA GLU A 495 1.62 7.90 -7.02
C GLU A 495 0.13 7.63 -6.84
N GLU A 496 -0.50 6.87 -7.74
CA GLU A 496 -1.87 6.41 -7.51
C GLU A 496 -1.97 5.55 -6.25
N GLY A 497 -0.99 4.67 -6.02
CA GLY A 497 -0.96 3.84 -4.83
C GLY A 497 -0.59 4.57 -3.56
N LYS A 498 0.27 5.59 -3.62
CA LYS A 498 0.69 6.38 -2.45
C LYS A 498 -0.50 7.05 -1.77
N VAL A 499 -1.51 7.51 -2.52
CA VAL A 499 -2.73 8.17 -2.01
C VAL A 499 -3.45 7.36 -0.93
N TYR A 500 -3.57 6.04 -1.12
CA TYR A 500 -4.23 5.14 -0.17
C TYR A 500 -3.23 4.27 0.61
N GLY A 501 -2.06 3.99 0.04
CA GLY A 501 -1.02 3.15 0.60
C GLY A 501 -0.46 3.71 1.90
N VAL A 502 -0.15 5.01 1.95
CA VAL A 502 0.31 5.65 3.19
C VAL A 502 -0.78 5.68 4.26
N LYS A 503 -2.08 5.66 3.89
CA LYS A 503 -3.17 5.56 4.86
C LYS A 503 -3.22 4.19 5.52
N TYR A 504 -2.94 3.12 4.77
CA TYR A 504 -2.91 1.75 5.30
C TYR A 504 -1.60 1.38 6.00
N PHE A 505 -0.48 1.95 5.55
CA PHE A 505 0.85 1.46 5.92
C PHE A 505 1.80 2.53 6.46
N ASN A 506 1.40 3.82 6.50
CA ASN A 506 2.27 4.93 6.88
C ASN A 506 3.64 4.80 6.17
N ASP A 507 4.74 4.94 6.90
CA ASP A 507 6.11 4.85 6.39
C ASP A 507 6.51 3.44 5.90
N ASN A 508 5.73 2.39 6.24
CA ASN A 508 6.00 1.04 5.76
C ASN A 508 5.60 0.85 4.29
N PHE A 509 4.86 1.79 3.70
CA PHE A 509 4.43 1.74 2.31
C PHE A 509 5.62 1.59 1.34
N ASP A 510 6.64 2.44 1.48
CA ASP A 510 7.79 2.44 0.57
C ASP A 510 8.57 1.12 0.62
N ARG A 511 8.65 0.50 1.81
CA ARG A 511 9.25 -0.82 1.98
C ARG A 511 8.43 -1.88 1.25
N LEU A 512 7.10 -1.87 1.36
CA LEU A 512 6.22 -2.79 0.63
C LEU A 512 6.38 -2.64 -0.88
N VAL A 513 6.45 -1.41 -1.39
CA VAL A 513 6.68 -1.13 -2.82
C VAL A 513 8.01 -1.69 -3.30
N LYS A 514 9.09 -1.43 -2.55
CA LYS A 514 10.42 -1.97 -2.86
C LYS A 514 10.41 -3.50 -2.95
N LYS A 515 9.73 -4.19 -2.03
CA LYS A 515 9.70 -5.67 -2.01
C LYS A 515 8.83 -6.26 -3.10
N ARG A 516 7.69 -5.67 -3.39
CA ARG A 516 6.84 -6.07 -4.53
C ARG A 516 7.63 -6.07 -5.84
N ARG A 517 8.44 -5.05 -6.07
CA ARG A 517 9.28 -4.91 -7.28
C ARG A 517 10.28 -6.05 -7.48
N PHE A 518 10.78 -6.67 -6.42
CA PHE A 518 11.68 -7.83 -6.54
C PHE A 518 10.94 -9.11 -6.95
N LEU A 519 9.62 -9.19 -6.71
CA LEU A 519 8.77 -10.34 -7.01
C LEU A 519 8.09 -10.22 -8.38
N ASP A 520 7.75 -8.99 -8.79
CA ASP A 520 7.04 -8.65 -10.04
C ASP A 520 7.95 -8.57 -11.29
N ASN A 521 9.15 -9.17 -11.29
CA ASN A 521 9.96 -9.33 -12.52
C ASN A 521 9.33 -10.36 -13.51
N SER A 522 8.04 -10.66 -13.35
CA SER A 522 7.27 -11.67 -14.05
C SER A 522 5.83 -11.16 -14.25
N THR A 523 5.27 -11.37 -15.45
CA THR A 523 4.07 -10.74 -16.03
C THR A 523 2.70 -11.06 -15.38
N LEU A 524 2.63 -11.39 -14.09
CA LEU A 524 1.35 -11.64 -13.44
C LEU A 524 0.58 -10.35 -13.20
N LYS A 525 -0.63 -10.26 -13.76
CA LYS A 525 -1.56 -9.17 -13.45
C LYS A 525 -2.04 -9.35 -12.00
N PRO A 526 -1.79 -8.36 -11.12
CA PRO A 526 -2.03 -8.49 -9.70
C PRO A 526 -3.49 -8.69 -9.30
N VAL A 527 -3.70 -9.36 -8.18
CA VAL A 527 -4.98 -9.92 -7.70
C VAL A 527 -5.86 -8.86 -7.00
N SER A 528 -5.32 -7.72 -6.58
CA SER A 528 -6.05 -6.68 -5.86
C SER A 528 -6.36 -5.44 -6.73
N ALA A 529 -7.34 -4.62 -6.30
CA ALA A 529 -7.47 -3.21 -6.71
C ALA A 529 -6.36 -2.32 -6.13
N THR A 530 -5.28 -2.94 -5.65
CA THR A 530 -4.03 -2.28 -5.29
C THR A 530 -2.87 -2.96 -6.00
N PRO A 531 -2.73 -2.75 -7.31
CA PRO A 531 -1.43 -2.80 -7.89
C PRO A 531 -0.59 -1.56 -7.64
N LEU A 532 0.71 -1.74 -7.76
CA LEU A 532 1.69 -0.68 -7.93
C LEU A 532 2.67 -1.17 -8.96
N HIS A 533 2.58 -0.61 -10.15
CA HIS A 533 3.47 -0.75 -11.28
C HIS A 533 3.62 0.65 -11.86
N GLU A 534 4.82 1.23 -11.87
CA GLU A 534 5.06 2.42 -12.68
C GLU A 534 4.68 2.13 -14.12
N SER A 535 3.62 2.74 -14.63
CA SER A 535 3.26 2.68 -16.04
C SER A 535 4.30 3.43 -16.88
N HIS A 536 5.46 2.81 -17.08
CA HIS A 536 6.44 3.20 -18.08
C HIS A 536 6.88 1.98 -18.90
N VAL A 537 5.94 1.17 -19.39
CA VAL A 537 6.26 0.17 -20.43
C VAL A 537 5.04 -0.01 -21.34
N GLN A 538 4.96 0.80 -22.39
CA GLN A 538 4.42 0.41 -23.70
C GLN A 538 4.54 1.59 -24.66
N VAL A 539 5.71 1.73 -25.30
CA VAL A 539 5.93 1.89 -26.76
C VAL A 539 7.45 1.86 -26.95
N ALA A 540 8.03 0.66 -27.06
CA ALA A 540 9.41 0.46 -27.53
C ALA A 540 9.53 -0.90 -28.25
N VAL A 541 8.57 -1.22 -29.12
CA VAL A 541 8.59 -2.45 -29.93
C VAL A 541 9.03 -2.16 -31.37
N PHE A 542 9.17 -0.90 -31.79
CA PHE A 542 9.42 -0.57 -33.20
C PHE A 542 10.86 -0.24 -33.61
N CYS A 543 11.80 0.03 -32.68
CA CYS A 543 13.20 0.28 -33.04
C CYS A 543 14.20 -0.84 -32.69
N SER A 544 13.89 -1.73 -31.73
CA SER A 544 14.81 -2.83 -31.35
C SER A 544 14.94 -3.90 -32.46
N LYS A 545 13.87 -4.10 -33.26
CA LYS A 545 13.82 -5.12 -34.31
C LYS A 545 14.74 -4.88 -35.52
N LYS A 546 15.39 -3.72 -35.66
CA LYS A 546 16.29 -3.41 -36.80
C LYS A 546 17.76 -3.18 -36.46
N LEU A 547 18.15 -3.21 -35.18
CA LEU A 547 19.54 -2.90 -34.77
C LEU A 547 20.17 -3.88 -33.76
N GLY A 548 19.49 -4.98 -33.41
CA GLY A 548 20.12 -6.13 -32.75
C GLY A 548 20.74 -5.87 -31.37
N THR A 549 20.09 -5.10 -30.49
CA THR A 549 20.59 -4.88 -29.11
C THR A 549 19.45 -4.86 -28.09
N GLU A 550 19.67 -5.53 -26.95
CA GLU A 550 18.76 -5.64 -25.80
C GLU A 550 19.28 -4.74 -24.66
N MET A 551 18.47 -3.84 -24.11
CA MET A 551 18.82 -3.01 -22.93
C MET A 551 17.75 -3.17 -21.84
N ARG A 552 18.17 -3.29 -20.56
CA ARG A 552 17.31 -3.39 -19.35
C ARG A 552 17.49 -2.16 -18.44
N PHE A 553 16.41 -1.65 -17.82
CA PHE A 553 16.44 -0.54 -16.85
C PHE A 553 15.52 -0.71 -15.62
N ARG A 554 15.87 -0.01 -14.51
CA ARG A 554 15.17 0.14 -13.21
C ARG A 554 15.11 1.65 -12.80
N SER A 555 13.98 2.16 -12.31
CA SER A 555 13.70 3.50 -11.71
C SER A 555 14.20 3.78 -10.27
N GLY A 556 14.44 5.07 -9.97
CA GLY A 556 14.64 5.70 -8.65
C GLY A 556 13.85 7.01 -8.49
N ASP A 557 13.45 7.35 -7.26
CA ASP A 557 12.53 8.45 -6.87
C ASP A 557 13.20 9.83 -6.73
N HIS A 558 12.53 10.91 -7.17
CA HIS A 558 12.63 12.26 -6.58
C HIS A 558 11.34 13.06 -6.81
N ASP A 559 10.77 13.55 -5.70
CA ASP A 559 9.45 14.17 -5.48
C ASP A 559 9.57 15.71 -5.50
N HIS A 560 8.80 16.45 -6.32
CA HIS A 560 8.50 17.88 -6.11
C HIS A 560 7.21 18.33 -6.82
N GLY A 561 6.20 18.75 -6.02
CA GLY A 561 5.34 19.92 -6.23
C GLY A 561 4.38 19.96 -7.42
N GLY A 562 3.07 19.84 -7.16
CA GLY A 562 2.01 19.79 -8.17
C GLY A 562 1.77 21.04 -9.02
N LEU A 563 1.35 20.79 -10.27
CA LEU A 563 0.33 21.55 -11.01
C LEU A 563 -0.21 20.67 -12.15
N SER A 564 -1.52 20.71 -12.36
CA SER A 564 -2.26 19.91 -13.34
C SER A 564 -2.23 20.58 -14.72
N ALA A 565 -1.55 19.98 -15.70
CA ALA A 565 -1.72 20.30 -17.12
C ALA A 565 -1.64 19.02 -17.98
N SER A 566 -2.47 18.97 -19.01
CA SER A 566 -2.68 17.78 -19.85
C SER A 566 -1.69 17.67 -21.03
N LYS A 567 -1.31 16.42 -21.37
CA LYS A 567 -0.86 15.87 -22.69
C LYS A 567 0.55 16.22 -23.24
N ALA A 568 1.44 15.22 -23.29
CA ALA A 568 1.96 14.50 -24.50
C ALA A 568 2.95 13.38 -24.07
N PRO A 569 3.25 12.36 -24.91
CA PRO A 569 4.12 11.23 -24.52
C PRO A 569 5.61 11.62 -24.45
N PHE A 570 6.33 11.09 -23.45
CA PHE A 570 7.75 11.39 -23.20
C PHE A 570 8.58 10.15 -22.82
N ILE A 571 9.90 10.18 -23.05
CA ILE A 571 10.80 9.01 -22.96
C ILE A 571 12.02 9.33 -22.07
N ILE A 572 12.22 8.73 -20.89
CA ILE A 572 13.45 8.90 -20.08
C ILE A 572 14.50 7.83 -20.44
N ILE A 573 15.77 8.21 -20.67
CA ILE A 573 16.90 7.29 -20.88
C ILE A 573 17.85 7.36 -19.68
N ASP A 574 18.12 6.22 -19.04
CA ASP A 574 18.89 6.13 -17.80
C ASP A 574 19.73 4.84 -17.73
N HIS A 575 20.93 4.77 -17.13
CA HIS A 575 21.80 3.56 -17.21
C HIS A 575 22.54 3.18 -15.91
N PHE A 576 22.51 1.89 -15.50
CA PHE A 576 23.56 1.30 -14.65
C PHE A 576 23.72 -0.25 -14.67
N ASN A 577 25.01 -0.65 -14.64
CA ASN A 577 25.70 -1.93 -14.33
C ASN A 577 25.29 -3.25 -15.03
N LEU A 578 26.14 -3.64 -16.00
CA LEU A 578 26.18 -4.93 -16.69
C LEU A 578 27.44 -5.70 -16.27
N GLN A 579 27.28 -6.76 -15.48
CA GLN A 579 28.25 -7.86 -15.45
C GLN A 579 27.68 -9.02 -16.26
N SER A 580 28.26 -9.21 -17.45
CA SER A 580 28.06 -10.26 -18.46
C SER A 580 26.62 -10.61 -18.87
N ILE A 581 26.32 -10.39 -20.15
CA ILE A 581 25.27 -11.07 -20.93
C ILE A 581 25.99 -11.91 -21.97
N HIS A 582 25.67 -13.21 -22.07
CA HIS A 582 26.01 -14.02 -23.24
C HIS A 582 24.72 -14.31 -24.03
N ILE A 583 24.83 -14.05 -25.33
CA ILE A 583 23.86 -14.30 -26.39
C ILE A 583 24.14 -15.69 -26.96
N ASP A 584 23.11 -16.51 -27.16
CA ASP A 584 23.17 -17.78 -27.88
C ASP A 584 22.58 -17.59 -29.29
N ILE A 585 23.37 -17.87 -30.33
CA ILE A 585 22.91 -18.07 -31.70
C ILE A 585 23.75 -19.20 -32.29
N GLY A 586 23.12 -20.34 -32.60
CA GLY A 586 23.75 -21.40 -33.41
C GLY A 586 24.26 -20.83 -34.75
N LYS A 587 25.32 -21.36 -35.36
CA LYS A 587 25.65 -22.78 -35.56
C LYS A 587 27.17 -22.97 -35.65
N GLU A 588 27.62 -24.04 -34.98
CA GLU A 588 28.94 -24.67 -34.89
C GLU A 588 30.25 -23.96 -35.34
N SER A 589 31.23 -24.15 -34.45
CA SER A 589 32.70 -24.10 -34.57
C SER A 589 33.45 -22.80 -34.19
N THR A 590 34.38 -23.00 -33.25
CA THR A 590 35.02 -22.14 -32.26
C THR A 590 36.24 -21.36 -32.77
N TYR A 591 36.40 -20.07 -32.42
CA TYR A 591 37.70 -19.39 -32.14
C TYR A 591 37.52 -18.16 -31.21
N PHE A 592 38.49 -17.96 -30.31
CA PHE A 592 38.57 -16.92 -29.25
C PHE A 592 39.13 -15.56 -29.74
N ALA A 593 38.72 -14.44 -29.12
CA ALA A 593 39.57 -13.28 -28.69
C ALA A 593 38.71 -12.11 -28.12
N ARG A 594 39.30 -11.03 -27.57
CA ARG A 594 39.77 -10.73 -26.19
C ARG A 594 39.89 -9.17 -26.08
N ILE A 595 39.51 -8.56 -24.92
CA ILE A 595 39.98 -7.26 -24.33
C ILE A 595 39.52 -5.93 -25.05
N GLU A 596 39.20 -4.79 -24.42
CA GLU A 596 39.90 -4.00 -23.36
C GLU A 596 39.04 -3.50 -22.17
N LEU A 597 39.64 -3.61 -20.97
CA LEU A 597 39.35 -2.84 -19.77
C LEU A 597 39.75 -1.36 -19.98
N GLY A 598 38.88 -0.40 -19.64
CA GLY A 598 39.34 1.00 -19.56
C GLY A 598 38.30 2.11 -19.42
N ALA A 599 37.03 1.95 -19.81
CA ALA A 599 36.09 3.07 -19.78
C ALA A 599 35.47 3.29 -18.39
N THR A 600 35.64 4.48 -17.82
CA THR A 600 34.94 4.91 -16.59
C THR A 600 33.43 5.08 -16.87
N LEU A 601 32.59 4.96 -15.84
CA LEU A 601 31.13 5.12 -15.93
C LEU A 601 30.71 6.41 -16.69
N GLY A 602 31.44 7.52 -16.49
CA GLY A 602 31.18 8.80 -17.15
C GLY A 602 31.34 8.74 -18.68
N GLU A 603 32.31 7.99 -19.20
CA GLU A 603 32.51 7.86 -20.66
C GLU A 603 31.36 7.13 -21.35
N LEU A 604 30.74 6.17 -20.65
CA LEU A 604 29.57 5.46 -21.15
C LEU A 604 28.36 6.39 -21.22
N CYS A 605 28.10 7.16 -20.15
CA CYS A 605 27.03 8.17 -20.11
C CYS A 605 27.18 9.20 -21.24
N TYR A 606 28.40 9.64 -21.54
CA TYR A 606 28.64 10.58 -22.64
C TYR A 606 28.32 9.95 -24.00
N LYS A 607 28.66 8.68 -24.23
CA LYS A 607 28.31 7.96 -25.47
C LYS A 607 26.80 7.81 -25.65
N ILE A 608 26.06 7.59 -24.57
CA ILE A 608 24.60 7.47 -24.58
C ILE A 608 23.96 8.81 -24.95
N ALA A 609 24.32 9.89 -24.26
CA ALA A 609 23.80 11.23 -24.55
C ALA A 609 24.00 11.62 -26.03
N ARG A 610 25.18 11.34 -26.59
CA ARG A 610 25.47 11.57 -28.02
C ARG A 610 24.55 10.78 -28.95
N LYS A 611 24.40 9.47 -28.72
CA LYS A 611 23.55 8.62 -29.57
C LYS A 611 22.09 9.03 -29.48
N THR A 612 21.62 9.40 -28.29
CA THR A 612 20.27 9.91 -28.09
C THR A 612 20.01 11.18 -28.89
N VAL A 613 20.94 12.15 -28.85
CA VAL A 613 20.79 13.41 -29.59
C VAL A 613 20.71 13.17 -31.10
N VAL A 614 21.58 12.32 -31.64
CA VAL A 614 21.58 11.97 -33.07
C VAL A 614 20.29 11.25 -33.48
N CYS A 615 19.81 10.34 -32.63
CA CYS A 615 18.57 9.60 -32.86
C CYS A 615 17.35 10.52 -32.87
N ALA A 616 17.22 11.36 -31.84
CA ALA A 616 16.10 12.29 -31.69
C ALA A 616 16.06 13.30 -32.85
N LYS A 617 17.23 13.82 -33.27
CA LYS A 617 17.34 14.69 -34.45
C LYS A 617 16.85 13.99 -35.72
N LYS A 618 17.27 12.73 -35.93
CA LYS A 618 16.90 11.96 -37.12
C LYS A 618 15.38 11.73 -37.19
N ASP A 619 14.76 11.47 -36.05
CA ASP A 619 13.35 11.07 -35.97
C ASP A 619 12.41 12.26 -35.64
N GLY A 620 12.93 13.48 -35.58
CA GLY A 620 12.13 14.69 -35.30
C GLY A 620 11.55 14.73 -33.87
N ILE A 621 12.18 14.04 -32.92
CA ILE A 621 11.75 13.94 -31.53
C ILE A 621 12.44 15.02 -30.70
N GLN A 622 11.69 15.74 -29.86
CA GLN A 622 12.27 16.78 -29.01
C GLN A 622 13.14 16.17 -27.90
N ILE A 623 14.08 16.95 -27.36
CA ILE A 623 14.90 16.53 -26.22
C ILE A 623 14.64 17.46 -25.04
N ARG A 624 14.47 16.88 -23.85
CA ARG A 624 14.54 17.57 -22.56
C ARG A 624 15.70 17.01 -21.77
N THR A 625 16.40 17.85 -21.02
CA THR A 625 17.43 17.37 -20.09
C THR A 625 16.93 17.52 -18.68
N ARG A 626 17.16 16.49 -17.86
CA ARG A 626 16.79 16.49 -16.44
C ARG A 626 18.05 16.43 -15.59
N SER A 627 18.10 17.32 -14.60
CA SER A 627 19.19 17.44 -13.62
C SER A 627 18.56 17.76 -12.27
N GLY A 628 18.35 16.73 -11.43
CA GLY A 628 17.75 16.85 -10.09
C GLY A 628 16.23 17.11 -10.06
N GLY A 629 15.57 17.41 -11.18
CA GLY A 629 14.10 17.48 -11.29
C GLY A 629 13.42 18.66 -10.59
N HIS A 630 14.17 19.65 -10.13
CA HIS A 630 13.65 20.81 -9.39
C HIS A 630 13.15 21.90 -10.37
N ASP A 631 12.03 21.61 -11.04
CA ASP A 631 11.43 22.41 -12.11
C ASP A 631 9.94 22.65 -11.83
N TYR A 632 9.60 23.86 -11.39
CA TYR A 632 8.27 24.20 -10.89
C TYR A 632 7.15 24.08 -11.92
N GLU A 633 7.46 24.31 -13.20
CA GLU A 633 6.50 24.19 -14.31
C GLU A 633 6.60 22.82 -15.00
N GLY A 634 7.56 21.99 -14.58
CA GLY A 634 7.77 20.64 -15.07
C GLY A 634 8.27 20.51 -16.50
N LEU A 635 8.74 21.59 -17.14
CA LEU A 635 9.17 21.62 -18.55
C LEU A 635 10.30 20.63 -18.90
N SER A 636 11.05 20.16 -17.91
CA SER A 636 12.07 19.11 -18.01
C SER A 636 11.48 17.71 -18.15
N TYR A 637 10.19 17.53 -17.86
CA TYR A 637 9.46 16.26 -17.97
C TYR A 637 8.04 16.39 -18.53
N VAL A 638 7.65 17.56 -19.05
CA VAL A 638 6.45 17.75 -19.87
C VAL A 638 6.77 18.42 -21.22
N SER A 639 5.99 18.09 -22.24
CA SER A 639 6.00 18.76 -23.54
C SER A 639 4.67 18.49 -24.24
N GLU A 640 4.28 19.34 -25.19
CA GLU A 640 3.09 19.17 -26.03
C GLU A 640 3.36 18.28 -27.27
N ALA A 641 4.63 17.99 -27.54
CA ALA A 641 5.09 17.14 -28.65
C ALA A 641 5.90 15.95 -28.12
N PRO A 642 5.98 14.81 -28.84
CA PRO A 642 6.79 13.68 -28.44
C PRO A 642 8.24 14.07 -28.16
N PHE A 643 8.76 13.64 -27.02
CA PHE A 643 10.12 13.98 -26.60
C PHE A 643 10.85 12.88 -25.84
N ILE A 644 12.17 13.01 -25.78
CA ILE A 644 13.09 12.20 -24.99
C ILE A 644 13.69 13.06 -23.88
N ILE A 645 13.56 12.62 -22.65
CA ILE A 645 14.28 13.07 -21.49
C ILE A 645 15.63 12.36 -21.44
N ILE A 646 16.69 13.14 -21.45
CA ILE A 646 18.04 12.70 -21.08
C ILE A 646 18.20 13.03 -19.61
N ASP A 647 18.08 12.02 -18.75
CA ASP A 647 18.33 12.19 -17.32
C ASP A 647 19.83 12.09 -17.05
N LEU A 648 20.37 13.17 -16.48
CA LEU A 648 21.79 13.29 -16.20
C LEU A 648 22.14 12.74 -14.82
N PHE A 649 21.21 12.15 -14.06
CA PHE A 649 21.41 11.78 -12.67
C PHE A 649 22.66 10.92 -12.42
N ASN A 650 23.15 10.14 -13.40
CA ASN A 650 24.35 9.30 -13.23
C ASN A 650 25.67 10.05 -13.41
N LEU A 651 25.63 11.27 -13.93
CA LEU A 651 26.78 12.16 -14.08
C LEU A 651 26.94 12.97 -12.78
N ARG A 652 27.51 12.36 -11.73
CA ARG A 652 27.62 12.97 -10.37
C ARG A 652 29.03 13.28 -9.89
N SER A 653 30.05 13.09 -10.72
CA SER A 653 31.42 13.33 -10.28
C SER A 653 31.64 14.81 -9.94
N VAL A 654 32.28 15.06 -8.80
CA VAL A 654 32.72 16.39 -8.37
C VAL A 654 34.22 16.32 -8.07
N ASP A 655 35.01 17.02 -8.86
CA ASP A 655 36.45 17.10 -8.74
C ASP A 655 36.85 18.54 -8.37
N VAL A 656 37.42 18.71 -7.17
CA VAL A 656 37.70 20.02 -6.57
C VAL A 656 39.21 20.24 -6.54
N ASP A 657 39.62 21.32 -7.19
CA ASP A 657 41.01 21.79 -7.27
C ASP A 657 41.12 23.11 -6.50
N ILE A 658 41.59 23.01 -5.26
CA ILE A 658 41.74 24.16 -4.36
C ILE A 658 42.92 25.05 -4.79
N GLU A 659 43.96 24.50 -5.43
CA GLU A 659 45.10 25.28 -5.89
C GLU A 659 44.69 26.27 -6.99
N ASN A 660 43.79 25.84 -7.86
CA ASN A 660 43.23 26.68 -8.93
C ASN A 660 41.86 27.31 -8.58
N GLU A 661 41.43 27.22 -7.32
CA GLU A 661 40.13 27.71 -6.84
C GLU A 661 38.97 27.31 -7.78
N SER A 662 38.95 26.05 -8.22
CA SER A 662 37.99 25.59 -9.23
C SER A 662 37.45 24.18 -8.97
N ALA A 663 36.32 23.85 -9.58
CA ALA A 663 35.77 22.50 -9.52
C ALA A 663 35.15 22.07 -10.85
N TRP A 664 35.43 20.85 -11.28
CA TRP A 664 34.65 20.17 -12.32
C TRP A 664 33.48 19.43 -11.68
N VAL A 665 32.27 19.76 -12.11
CA VAL A 665 31.04 19.22 -11.52
C VAL A 665 30.16 18.70 -12.64
N GLU A 666 29.88 17.41 -12.60
CA GLU A 666 28.97 16.80 -13.55
C GLU A 666 27.52 17.23 -13.32
N SER A 667 26.75 17.39 -14.40
CA SER A 667 25.45 18.05 -14.35
C SER A 667 24.38 17.30 -13.56
N GLY A 668 24.56 16.01 -13.30
CA GLY A 668 23.68 15.20 -12.46
C GLY A 668 23.95 15.32 -10.96
N ALA A 669 25.08 15.91 -10.55
CA ALA A 669 25.37 16.18 -9.16
C ALA A 669 24.37 17.21 -8.59
N THR A 670 24.08 17.07 -7.31
CA THR A 670 23.25 17.99 -6.53
C THR A 670 24.09 19.11 -5.91
N LEU A 671 23.46 20.25 -5.56
CA LEU A 671 24.13 21.32 -4.83
C LEU A 671 24.69 20.83 -3.49
N GLY A 672 23.99 19.92 -2.81
CA GLY A 672 24.47 19.29 -1.58
C GLY A 672 25.78 18.52 -1.79
N GLU A 673 25.87 17.68 -2.83
CA GLU A 673 27.10 16.95 -3.18
C GLU A 673 28.26 17.90 -3.52
N LEU A 674 27.98 19.00 -4.24
CA LEU A 674 28.95 20.04 -4.55
C LEU A 674 29.49 20.71 -3.28
N TYR A 675 28.60 21.22 -2.42
CA TYR A 675 29.00 21.89 -1.18
C TYR A 675 29.75 20.97 -0.24
N TYR A 676 29.29 19.72 -0.11
CA TYR A 676 29.94 18.73 0.73
C TYR A 676 31.37 18.45 0.25
N THR A 677 31.57 18.27 -1.05
CA THR A 677 32.90 17.98 -1.62
C THR A 677 33.84 19.17 -1.49
N ILE A 678 33.35 20.40 -1.70
CA ILE A 678 34.14 21.62 -1.45
C ILE A 678 34.53 21.69 0.04
N ALA A 679 33.58 21.50 0.95
CA ALA A 679 33.81 21.57 2.39
C ALA A 679 34.78 20.50 2.91
N GLN A 680 34.79 19.32 2.29
CA GLN A 680 35.77 18.27 2.59
C GLN A 680 37.21 18.68 2.21
N LYS A 681 37.38 19.51 1.18
CA LYS A 681 38.68 19.94 0.66
C LYS A 681 39.13 21.29 1.20
N SER A 682 38.21 22.17 1.59
CA SER A 682 38.50 23.52 2.06
C SER A 682 37.39 24.05 2.96
N LYS A 683 37.78 24.67 4.09
CA LYS A 683 36.87 25.40 4.99
C LYS A 683 36.69 26.88 4.62
N ILE A 684 37.45 27.36 3.63
CA ILE A 684 37.50 28.78 3.24
C ILE A 684 37.05 28.99 1.79
N HIS A 685 36.50 27.96 1.14
CA HIS A 685 35.97 28.06 -0.23
C HIS A 685 34.50 27.63 -0.25
N GLY A 686 33.72 28.27 -1.11
CA GLY A 686 32.32 27.97 -1.36
C GLY A 686 31.94 28.21 -2.82
N PHE A 687 30.65 28.10 -3.13
CA PHE A 687 30.11 28.36 -4.46
C PHE A 687 28.77 29.12 -4.34
N PRO A 688 28.54 30.22 -5.08
CA PRO A 688 27.35 31.06 -4.94
C PRO A 688 26.13 30.44 -5.61
N ALA A 689 25.53 29.44 -4.97
CA ALA A 689 24.35 28.73 -5.46
C ALA A 689 23.26 28.57 -4.37
N GLY A 690 22.13 27.96 -4.74
CA GLY A 690 20.92 27.85 -3.91
C GLY A 690 21.10 27.11 -2.58
N THR A 691 20.14 27.28 -1.67
CA THR A 691 20.14 26.66 -0.34
C THR A 691 19.54 25.26 -0.30
N CYS A 692 18.69 24.91 -1.26
CA CYS A 692 18.07 23.59 -1.35
C CYS A 692 19.11 22.56 -1.83
N PRO A 693 19.53 21.61 -0.97
CA PRO A 693 20.63 20.70 -1.30
C PRO A 693 20.27 19.68 -2.38
N THR A 694 18.98 19.45 -2.64
CA THR A 694 18.48 18.49 -3.64
C THR A 694 18.49 19.03 -5.07
N ASN A 695 18.71 20.33 -5.27
CA ASN A 695 18.70 20.94 -6.60
C ASN A 695 19.87 20.41 -7.44
N GLY A 696 19.60 19.99 -8.67
CA GLY A 696 20.65 19.57 -9.61
C GLY A 696 21.49 20.75 -10.09
N VAL A 697 22.81 20.58 -10.08
CA VAL A 697 23.79 21.60 -10.51
C VAL A 697 23.54 22.01 -11.95
N GLY A 698 23.25 21.05 -12.84
CA GLY A 698 22.98 21.28 -14.25
C GLY A 698 21.84 22.27 -14.49
N GLY A 699 20.67 21.98 -13.92
CA GLY A 699 19.50 22.84 -14.01
C GLY A 699 19.72 24.20 -13.35
N HIS A 700 20.26 24.20 -12.12
CA HIS A 700 20.47 25.42 -11.34
C HIS A 700 21.37 26.44 -12.06
N ILE A 701 22.50 26.00 -12.60
CA ILE A 701 23.46 26.88 -13.30
C ILE A 701 22.90 27.34 -14.64
N SER A 702 22.29 26.44 -15.41
CA SER A 702 21.73 26.78 -16.72
C SER A 702 20.60 27.82 -16.64
N GLY A 703 19.88 27.88 -15.52
CA GLY A 703 18.88 28.91 -15.20
C GLY A 703 19.42 30.15 -14.49
N GLY A 704 20.73 30.32 -14.38
CA GLY A 704 21.39 31.46 -13.74
C GLY A 704 21.89 31.12 -12.33
N GLY A 705 21.03 30.56 -11.50
CA GLY A 705 21.38 29.99 -10.20
C GLY A 705 21.55 31.03 -9.09
N PHE A 706 20.44 31.34 -8.42
CA PHE A 706 20.40 32.26 -7.27
C PHE A 706 20.85 31.57 -5.98
N GLY A 707 21.68 32.24 -5.17
CA GLY A 707 22.25 31.69 -3.93
C GLY A 707 22.43 32.72 -2.82
N THR A 708 22.74 32.32 -1.60
CA THR A 708 22.79 33.23 -0.43
C THR A 708 23.93 34.24 -0.46
N ILE A 709 25.04 33.92 -1.12
CA ILE A 709 26.23 34.78 -1.25
C ILE A 709 26.29 35.50 -2.60
N PHE A 710 25.22 35.47 -3.40
CA PHE A 710 25.20 36.02 -4.75
C PHE A 710 25.42 37.54 -4.79
N ARG A 711 25.02 38.29 -3.76
CA ARG A 711 25.24 39.75 -3.71
C ARG A 711 26.73 40.11 -3.71
N LYS A 712 27.59 39.23 -3.20
CA LYS A 712 29.03 39.44 -3.14
C LYS A 712 29.74 38.84 -4.35
N TYR A 713 29.27 37.70 -4.86
CA TYR A 713 30.00 36.90 -5.84
C TYR A 713 29.28 36.67 -7.18
N GLY A 714 28.11 37.29 -7.40
CA GLY A 714 27.28 37.03 -8.57
C GLY A 714 26.50 35.73 -8.49
N LEU A 715 25.75 35.41 -9.53
CA LEU A 715 24.99 34.17 -9.65
C LEU A 715 25.92 32.96 -9.89
N ALA A 716 25.38 31.75 -9.76
CA ALA A 716 26.14 30.53 -10.06
C ALA A 716 26.67 30.52 -11.51
N ALA A 717 25.89 31.02 -12.47
CA ALA A 717 26.26 31.15 -13.88
C ALA A 717 27.42 32.13 -14.14
N ASP A 718 27.56 33.18 -13.30
CA ASP A 718 28.66 34.14 -13.38
C ASP A 718 30.00 33.51 -12.99
N ASN A 719 29.94 32.39 -12.25
CA ASN A 719 31.09 31.67 -11.73
C ASN A 719 31.41 30.42 -12.56
N VAL A 720 30.83 30.25 -13.75
CA VAL A 720 31.19 29.19 -14.70
C VAL A 720 32.35 29.65 -15.58
N ILE A 721 33.42 28.86 -15.62
CA ILE A 721 34.63 29.15 -16.41
C ILE A 721 34.80 28.26 -17.64
N ASP A 722 34.18 27.07 -17.66
CA ASP A 722 34.15 26.13 -18.80
C ASP A 722 32.94 25.17 -18.68
N ALA A 723 32.61 24.44 -19.75
CA ALA A 723 31.59 23.39 -19.76
C ALA A 723 31.90 22.34 -20.83
N LYS A 724 31.43 21.10 -20.64
CA LYS A 724 31.36 20.09 -21.70
C LYS A 724 29.91 19.84 -22.10
N ILE A 725 29.62 19.90 -23.39
CA ILE A 725 28.27 19.74 -23.94
C ILE A 725 28.22 18.70 -25.05
N VAL A 726 27.03 18.18 -25.35
CA VAL A 726 26.71 17.47 -26.59
C VAL A 726 25.86 18.36 -27.48
N ASP A 727 26.37 18.70 -28.66
CA ASP A 727 25.65 19.51 -29.64
C ASP A 727 24.60 18.68 -30.39
N VAL A 728 23.78 19.36 -31.21
CA VAL A 728 22.73 18.74 -32.04
C VAL A 728 23.24 17.66 -32.99
N ASN A 729 24.54 17.63 -33.30
CA ASN A 729 25.16 16.61 -34.16
C ASN A 729 25.78 15.46 -33.37
N GLY A 730 25.59 15.42 -32.04
CA GLY A 730 26.18 14.41 -31.16
C GLY A 730 27.68 14.57 -30.97
N ARG A 731 28.25 15.75 -31.20
CA ARG A 731 29.68 16.06 -30.93
C ARG A 731 29.82 16.52 -29.49
N ILE A 732 30.89 16.08 -28.81
CA ILE A 732 31.25 16.63 -27.49
C ILE A 732 32.10 17.87 -27.71
N LEU A 733 31.65 19.00 -27.17
CA LEU A 733 32.35 20.27 -27.26
C LEU A 733 32.73 20.77 -25.86
N ASP A 734 33.92 21.35 -25.75
CA ASP A 734 34.39 22.20 -24.65
C ASP A 734 34.25 23.69 -25.02
N ARG A 735 34.59 24.62 -24.11
CA ARG A 735 34.44 26.06 -24.39
C ARG A 735 35.10 26.50 -25.70
N LYS A 736 36.32 26.02 -25.96
CA LYS A 736 37.06 26.37 -27.18
C LYS A 736 36.34 25.91 -28.44
N SER A 737 35.81 24.69 -28.43
CA SER A 737 35.15 24.09 -29.59
C SER A 737 33.68 24.48 -29.75
N MET A 738 32.99 24.90 -28.69
CA MET A 738 31.64 25.44 -28.76
C MET A 738 31.58 26.93 -29.13
N GLY A 739 32.65 27.67 -28.86
CA GLY A 739 32.74 29.12 -29.09
C GLY A 739 32.09 29.96 -28.00
N GLU A 740 32.46 31.24 -27.93
CA GLU A 740 32.05 32.14 -26.84
C GLU A 740 30.55 32.46 -26.83
N GLU A 741 29.90 32.54 -28.00
CA GLU A 741 28.46 32.81 -28.10
C GLU A 741 27.62 31.70 -27.47
N LEU A 742 27.92 30.44 -27.79
CA LEU A 742 27.23 29.29 -27.22
C LEU A 742 27.58 29.11 -25.74
N PHE A 743 28.85 29.36 -25.36
CA PHE A 743 29.27 29.34 -23.97
C PHE A 743 28.59 30.44 -23.13
N TRP A 744 28.33 31.62 -23.71
CA TRP A 744 27.53 32.65 -23.09
C TRP A 744 26.06 32.21 -22.94
N ALA A 745 25.45 31.67 -24.00
CA ALA A 745 24.04 31.28 -24.00
C ALA A 745 23.69 30.20 -22.96
N ILE A 746 24.57 29.21 -22.73
CA ILE A 746 24.29 28.13 -21.76
C ILE A 746 24.37 28.61 -20.29
N ARG A 747 24.95 29.78 -20.01
CA ARG A 747 25.11 30.34 -18.66
C ARG A 747 23.97 31.28 -18.33
N GLY A 748 22.80 30.71 -18.01
CA GLY A 748 21.61 31.46 -17.62
C GLY A 748 20.52 31.57 -18.69
N GLY A 749 20.75 31.05 -19.91
CA GLY A 749 19.75 31.03 -20.99
C GLY A 749 18.70 29.92 -20.91
N GLY A 750 18.67 29.15 -19.81
CA GLY A 750 17.71 28.07 -19.57
C GLY A 750 18.21 26.67 -19.94
N GLY A 751 17.92 25.69 -19.09
CA GLY A 751 18.38 24.31 -19.23
C GLY A 751 17.70 23.56 -20.38
N SER A 752 18.49 23.00 -21.29
CA SER A 752 18.11 22.24 -22.49
C SER A 752 17.88 23.03 -23.79
N SER A 753 18.01 24.35 -23.80
CA SER A 753 17.68 25.16 -24.99
C SER A 753 18.71 25.08 -26.11
N PHE A 754 19.99 24.84 -25.78
CA PHE A 754 21.10 24.98 -26.73
C PHE A 754 21.92 23.70 -26.94
N ALA A 755 22.06 22.87 -25.90
CA ALA A 755 22.80 21.61 -25.92
C ALA A 755 22.53 20.77 -24.66
N VAL A 756 22.95 19.49 -24.67
CA VAL A 756 22.96 18.66 -23.45
C VAL A 756 24.26 18.94 -22.69
N ILE A 757 24.18 19.53 -21.50
CA ILE A 757 25.36 19.92 -20.73
C ILE A 757 25.78 18.75 -19.84
N LEU A 758 26.97 18.21 -20.07
CA LEU A 758 27.47 17.02 -19.36
C LEU A 758 28.13 17.39 -18.03
N LYS A 759 28.92 18.47 -18.02
CA LYS A 759 29.59 18.97 -16.81
C LYS A 759 30.03 20.42 -16.94
N TRP A 760 30.17 21.08 -15.79
CA TRP A 760 30.59 22.46 -15.63
C TRP A 760 31.96 22.55 -14.98
N LYS A 761 32.76 23.54 -15.36
CA LYS A 761 33.92 23.98 -14.58
C LYS A 761 33.54 25.27 -13.88
N LEU A 762 33.63 25.27 -12.55
CA LEU A 762 33.19 26.33 -11.66
C LEU A 762 34.39 27.02 -11.02
N ARG A 763 34.28 28.33 -10.81
CA ARG A 763 35.16 29.10 -9.93
C ARG A 763 34.62 29.02 -8.51
N LEU A 764 35.44 28.57 -7.58
CA LEU A 764 35.15 28.60 -6.15
C LEU A 764 35.47 29.99 -5.60
N VAL A 765 34.72 30.42 -4.60
CA VAL A 765 34.84 31.77 -4.02
C VAL A 765 35.27 31.70 -2.57
N PRO A 766 36.05 32.67 -2.07
CA PRO A 766 36.49 32.67 -0.68
C PRO A 766 35.30 32.90 0.26
N VAL A 767 35.22 32.12 1.33
CA VAL A 767 34.22 32.26 2.41
C VAL A 767 34.93 32.26 3.77
N PRO A 768 34.39 32.94 4.79
CA PRO A 768 34.98 32.90 6.12
C PRO A 768 34.91 31.48 6.70
N PRO A 769 35.89 31.07 7.52
CA PRO A 769 35.94 29.72 8.12
C PRO A 769 34.82 29.47 9.16
N SER A 770 34.15 30.54 9.59
CA SER A 770 33.01 30.52 10.51
C SER A 770 31.94 31.51 10.01
N VAL A 771 30.67 31.11 10.12
CA VAL A 771 29.52 31.93 9.75
C VAL A 771 28.54 31.92 10.91
N ASP A 772 28.12 33.09 11.38
CA ASP A 772 27.09 33.23 12.41
C ASP A 772 25.71 33.30 11.76
N SER A 773 24.77 32.48 12.23
CA SER A 773 23.37 32.52 11.79
C SER A 773 22.49 33.14 12.87
N CYS A 774 21.85 34.29 12.57
CA CYS A 774 20.80 34.87 13.40
C CYS A 774 19.43 34.53 12.81
N SER A 775 18.58 33.82 13.55
CA SER A 775 17.17 33.62 13.22
C SER A 775 16.26 34.40 14.17
N SER A 776 15.55 35.41 13.69
CA SER A 776 14.43 36.01 14.41
C SER A 776 13.20 35.13 14.21
N ILE A 777 12.73 34.47 15.27
CA ILE A 777 11.49 33.71 15.27
C ILE A 777 10.33 34.71 15.17
N CYS A 778 9.71 34.80 14.00
CA CYS A 778 8.32 35.21 13.88
C CYS A 778 7.50 33.94 13.59
N ASP A 779 6.71 33.52 14.58
CA ASP A 779 5.68 32.48 14.44
C ASP A 779 4.66 32.89 13.38
N GLY A 780 4.58 32.11 12.30
CA GLY A 780 3.62 32.28 11.23
C GLY A 780 4.31 32.14 9.87
N PHE A 781 4.16 30.96 9.25
CA PHE A 781 4.84 30.48 8.03
C PHE A 781 6.24 29.87 8.25
N HIS A 782 6.33 28.75 8.98
CA HIS A 782 7.22 27.64 8.61
C HIS A 782 6.86 26.38 9.41
N ASN A 783 5.79 25.72 8.99
CA ASN A 783 5.69 24.27 9.11
C ASN A 783 6.26 23.69 7.82
N PHE A 784 7.44 23.07 7.85
CA PHE A 784 7.77 21.88 7.07
C PHE A 784 9.14 21.35 7.55
N THR A 785 9.24 20.02 7.65
CA THR A 785 10.41 19.19 8.02
C THR A 785 10.75 19.03 9.52
N ASP A 786 9.98 18.13 10.11
CA ASP A 786 10.40 16.93 10.88
C ASP A 786 11.63 17.01 11.81
N HIS A 787 11.31 17.01 13.10
CA HIS A 787 12.21 16.67 14.19
C HIS A 787 12.39 15.14 14.29
N ARG A 788 13.53 14.61 13.83
CA ARG A 788 14.10 13.38 14.41
C ARG A 788 15.62 13.31 14.19
N THR A 789 16.38 13.84 15.15
CA THR A 789 17.70 13.32 15.58
C THR A 789 18.12 14.04 16.86
N ARG A 790 17.82 13.44 18.02
CA ARG A 790 18.54 13.73 19.26
C ARG A 790 18.91 12.43 19.98
N ARG A 791 20.16 12.41 20.43
CA ARG A 791 20.96 11.43 21.21
C ARG A 791 21.98 10.69 20.33
N ASN A 792 23.29 10.81 20.51
CA ASN A 792 24.13 11.37 21.58
C ASN A 792 25.50 11.76 20.99
N GLN A 793 26.02 12.97 21.29
CA GLN A 793 27.27 13.19 22.05
C GLN A 793 27.71 14.66 21.98
N THR A 794 27.53 15.33 23.14
CA THR A 794 28.46 16.23 23.84
C THR A 794 28.89 17.57 23.22
N ILE A 795 28.86 18.61 24.09
CA ILE A 795 29.49 19.95 24.02
C ILE A 795 28.56 21.02 23.38
N PHE A 796 28.09 22.14 23.99
CA PHE A 796 28.49 23.01 25.11
C PHE A 796 27.21 23.66 25.73
N GLU A 797 27.18 23.89 27.05
CA GLU A 797 26.26 24.80 27.75
C GLU A 797 26.80 26.26 27.75
N MET A 798 25.91 27.22 28.05
CA MET A 798 26.09 28.67 28.35
C MET A 798 26.10 29.59 27.11
N ALA A 799 25.41 30.74 27.03
CA ALA A 799 24.70 31.61 27.99
C ALA A 799 23.58 32.39 27.23
N LYS A 800 22.37 32.61 27.78
CA LYS A 800 21.94 33.77 28.60
C LYS A 800 22.27 35.16 28.00
N HIS A 801 21.21 35.94 27.80
CA HIS A 801 21.09 37.39 27.49
C HIS A 801 20.97 37.80 26.01
N CYS A 802 19.74 38.08 25.58
CA CYS A 802 19.39 39.43 25.10
C CYS A 802 17.88 39.67 25.27
N ARG A 803 17.58 40.82 25.90
CA ARG A 803 16.24 41.35 26.21
C ARG A 803 15.75 42.17 25.02
N TYR A 804 14.44 42.31 24.91
CA TYR A 804 13.66 43.33 24.19
C TYR A 804 14.43 44.57 23.68
N ALA A 805 14.19 44.94 22.41
CA ALA A 805 13.92 46.33 22.00
C ALA A 805 13.36 46.39 20.56
N SER A 806 12.22 47.10 20.46
CA SER A 806 11.51 47.68 19.29
C SER A 806 11.08 46.79 18.13
#